data_AF-A0A1J5FM37-F1
#
_entry.id   AF-A0A1J5FM37-F1
#
_cell.length_a   1.000
_cell.length_b   1.000
_cell.length_c   1.000
_cell.angle_alpha   90.00
_cell.angle_beta   90.00
_cell.angle_gamma   90.00
#
_symmetry.space_group_name_H-M   'P 1'
#
loop_
_entity.id
_entity.type
_entity.pdbx_description
1 polymer ?
#
loop_
_entity_poly.entity_id
_entity_poly.type
_entity_poly.pdbx_seq_one_letter_code
_entity_poly.pdbx_strand_id
1 'polypeptide(L)'
;MSDRLYRIGIEKLFRWILSEERDERIFGIYKELFFTPKKTDTFRMKRYGKLLESPIGVAAGPHTQLAHNIIASWLCGARYIELKTIQTLDEIDVTKPCIDMEDVGYNCEWSQELKIEDSFDEYLNAWIIIHLLKNKFGWNESEPGFIFNMSVGYDLAGIQKPNVQWFLDKMNDCSEEKKDKIEKLKSFYPKIHEVKIPDQISDNVTLSTMHGCPSNEIEKICRYLIEERKLNTSLKLNPTLLGKETLRNILNDKLGYNISVPDEVFEHDLNYDEAVKIIKSLKQSADQVNVQFGLKLTNTLESVNSTNWLPEKEKMVYTSGRALHPISINLAKKLQTDFDGQLDISFSAGVDAFNAADTLACNLKPITVCSDLLKPGGYLRLTQYLEEIHKSIFNTGQNNIDNFIKAKADINNLTKAGLHNLNIYASADLVNETYKKNNFPYKNIKTKRTLTAYDCIHAPCVEECAVSQNIPEYMYYTANGNFNKAFKSILKDNPLPNITGNVCDHLCQSKCTRINYDNPLLIRGIKRFISEKFHSIAEINTNNKNGLKAAVIGAGPSGLCCAYFLALQGFEVNVYEGKSFAGGMVSGSIPNFRLNDESIKNDIEIIKTAGVQFHFNQKVTEKFFIDLQKRNDYLFVGVGAQKSKRLKIQGEELNGVTDQLSFLFKVRKNENVILGKSVAVIGGGLSAIDAARTAKRLVGKDGKVMMLYRRTKREMPAGQDEIKALLDEGIELHELIAPVSIESRQNGSLSIQCIIMQLDEKDESGRRKSVPIIGSEFKLIFDNIITAIGQNVELDFVPGKKLIVDNKTNETQIPNVFAGGDAIRGADSLINAMGDGRRSAENIIQKAVERRQLTIEKADQKLSRLEFQKKLARREFGISLPEIEIEQRISFDLVHPVLDEDAAVKEAQRCLYCNDICNICVSVCPNFANIGFKVDTANIPIYIVSKNGEKVTIKTERNFSVKQSNQIITIGNFCNECGNCNTFCPTNGAPYKTKPMFYLTETSFDQENIGYFYVDDVLKYKNNDSIEKLSFKENYFVYESDLISAKFGSDDFLLSDIQFKSDSVKEVNLHNAAEMCFLIKNLAEISIFK
;
A
#
# COMPACT_ATOMS: atom_id res chain seq x y z
N MET A 1 -1.40 23.44 13.05
CA MET A 1 -1.77 23.21 11.64
C MET A 1 -3.28 23.24 11.63
N SER A 2 -3.85 24.18 10.88
CA SER A 2 -5.26 24.13 10.57
C SER A 2 -5.44 23.16 9.43
N ASP A 3 -6.52 22.40 9.49
CA ASP A 3 -6.94 21.42 8.51
C ASP A 3 -7.73 22.08 7.36
N ARG A 4 -7.45 23.36 7.08
CA ARG A 4 -8.23 24.22 6.19
C ARG A 4 -7.66 24.26 4.78
N LEU A 5 -8.56 24.34 3.81
CA LEU A 5 -8.21 24.63 2.42
C LEU A 5 -8.16 26.14 2.19
N TYR A 6 -7.12 26.58 1.49
CA TYR A 6 -6.92 27.96 1.06
C TYR A 6 -6.87 28.03 -0.45
N ARG A 7 -7.71 28.88 -1.04
CA ARG A 7 -7.73 29.11 -2.49
C ARG A 7 -6.49 29.86 -2.97
N ILE A 8 -6.18 29.70 -4.26
CA ILE A 8 -5.24 30.56 -4.98
C ILE A 8 -5.96 31.30 -6.10
N GLY A 9 -5.54 32.52 -6.40
CA GLY A 9 -6.13 33.29 -7.50
C GLY A 9 -5.88 32.65 -8.86
N ILE A 10 -6.81 32.87 -9.80
CA ILE A 10 -6.74 32.30 -11.16
C ILE A 10 -5.45 32.63 -11.91
N GLU A 11 -4.88 33.82 -11.69
CA GLU A 11 -3.60 34.22 -12.30
C GLU A 11 -2.44 33.35 -11.81
N LYS A 12 -2.36 33.10 -10.50
CA LYS A 12 -1.32 32.23 -9.93
C LYS A 12 -1.49 30.78 -10.40
N LEU A 13 -2.73 30.28 -10.42
CA LEU A 13 -3.05 28.96 -10.95
C LEU A 13 -2.64 28.81 -12.42
N PHE A 14 -2.99 29.79 -13.26
CA PHE A 14 -2.67 29.73 -14.69
C PHE A 14 -1.18 29.95 -14.97
N ARG A 15 -0.49 30.80 -14.20
CA ARG A 15 0.99 30.93 -14.26
C ARG A 15 1.67 29.61 -13.91
N TRP A 16 1.22 28.92 -12.86
CA TRP A 16 1.75 27.60 -12.50
C TRP A 16 1.61 26.61 -13.66
N ILE A 17 0.43 26.55 -14.28
CA ILE A 17 0.18 25.72 -15.48
C ILE A 17 1.13 26.09 -16.63
N LEU A 18 1.22 27.37 -17.00
CA LEU A 18 2.07 27.82 -18.11
C LEU A 18 3.56 27.62 -17.84
N SER A 19 3.98 27.72 -16.59
CA SER A 19 5.36 27.50 -16.17
C SER A 19 5.75 26.03 -16.37
N GLU A 20 4.91 25.10 -15.92
CA GLU A 20 5.18 23.67 -16.08
C GLU A 20 4.97 23.16 -17.52
N GLU A 21 4.05 23.77 -18.28
CA GLU A 21 3.74 23.31 -19.63
C GLU A 21 4.94 23.42 -20.58
N ARG A 22 5.86 24.37 -20.29
CA ARG A 22 7.16 24.52 -20.97
C ARG A 22 8.09 23.32 -20.75
N ASP A 23 7.91 22.60 -19.64
CA ASP A 23 8.60 21.36 -19.30
C ASP A 23 7.79 20.12 -19.72
N GLU A 24 6.85 20.27 -20.66
CA GLU A 24 5.94 19.22 -21.14
C GLU A 24 5.13 18.53 -20.03
N ARG A 25 4.74 19.27 -18.98
CA ARG A 25 3.91 18.75 -17.88
C ARG A 25 2.94 19.79 -17.31
N ILE A 26 1.90 19.36 -16.59
CA ILE A 26 1.01 20.25 -15.83
C ILE A 26 0.66 19.58 -14.50
N PHE A 27 0.80 20.31 -13.38
CA PHE A 27 0.68 19.80 -12.01
C PHE A 27 1.56 18.56 -11.74
N GLY A 28 2.74 18.54 -12.34
CA GLY A 28 3.67 17.42 -12.32
C GLY A 28 3.28 16.24 -13.22
N ILE A 29 2.14 16.28 -13.92
CA ILE A 29 1.70 15.23 -14.85
C ILE A 29 2.29 15.48 -16.23
N TYR A 30 3.06 14.53 -16.75
CA TYR A 30 3.64 14.63 -18.09
C TYR A 30 2.59 14.57 -19.20
N LYS A 31 2.76 15.36 -20.27
CA LYS A 31 1.85 15.44 -21.41
C LYS A 31 1.59 14.10 -22.09
N GLU A 32 2.55 13.17 -22.08
CA GLU A 32 2.37 11.82 -22.65
C GLU A 32 1.34 10.97 -21.89
N LEU A 33 0.95 11.40 -20.69
CA LEU A 33 -0.11 10.76 -19.90
C LEU A 33 -1.45 11.49 -20.00
N PHE A 34 -1.53 12.60 -20.76
CA PHE A 34 -2.78 13.30 -20.98
C PHE A 34 -3.69 12.49 -21.91
N PHE A 35 -4.98 12.46 -21.60
CA PHE A 35 -5.99 11.99 -22.52
C PHE A 35 -6.19 13.03 -23.64
N THR A 36 -5.81 12.64 -24.85
CA THR A 36 -6.05 13.44 -26.06
C THR A 36 -7.33 12.94 -26.75
N PRO A 37 -8.44 13.69 -26.73
CA PRO A 37 -9.70 13.26 -27.33
C PRO A 37 -9.59 13.15 -28.85
N LYS A 38 -10.10 12.06 -29.42
CA LYS A 38 -10.16 11.84 -30.87
C LYS A 38 -11.60 11.68 -31.32
N LYS A 39 -11.90 12.19 -32.52
CA LYS A 39 -13.25 12.03 -33.11
C LYS A 39 -13.64 10.57 -33.33
N THR A 40 -12.64 9.71 -33.50
CA THR A 40 -12.76 8.26 -33.71
C THR A 40 -12.87 7.46 -32.41
N ASP A 41 -12.82 8.09 -31.24
CA ASP A 41 -12.96 7.37 -29.98
C ASP A 41 -14.35 6.71 -29.90
N THR A 42 -14.36 5.39 -29.71
CA THR A 42 -15.56 4.55 -29.76
C THR A 42 -16.41 4.64 -28.49
N PHE A 43 -15.91 5.28 -27.45
CA PHE A 43 -16.58 5.41 -26.15
C PHE A 43 -17.24 6.79 -25.95
N ARG A 44 -17.25 7.66 -26.96
CA ARG A 44 -17.94 8.96 -26.89
C ARG A 44 -19.43 8.76 -26.67
N MET A 45 -20.06 9.65 -25.90
CA MET A 45 -21.51 9.60 -25.64
C MET A 45 -22.13 10.99 -25.53
N LYS A 46 -23.47 11.06 -25.44
CA LYS A 46 -24.19 12.28 -25.11
C LYS A 46 -24.92 12.15 -23.78
N ARG A 47 -25.00 13.25 -23.04
CA ARG A 47 -25.74 13.39 -21.77
C ARG A 47 -26.35 14.78 -21.73
N TYR A 48 -27.64 14.91 -21.42
CA TYR A 48 -28.36 16.19 -21.46
C TYR A 48 -28.26 16.91 -22.82
N GLY A 49 -28.16 16.14 -23.91
CA GLY A 49 -27.93 16.67 -25.28
C GLY A 49 -26.49 17.11 -25.58
N LYS A 50 -25.62 17.17 -24.57
CA LYS A 50 -24.21 17.60 -24.66
C LYS A 50 -23.26 16.42 -24.87
N LEU A 51 -22.23 16.63 -25.66
CA LEU A 51 -21.16 15.67 -25.91
C LEU A 51 -20.29 15.45 -24.66
N LEU A 52 -20.02 14.18 -24.38
CA LEU A 52 -18.95 13.71 -23.51
C LEU A 52 -17.91 12.98 -24.37
N GLU A 53 -16.67 13.49 -24.37
CA GLU A 53 -15.54 12.87 -25.09
C GLU A 53 -15.13 11.52 -24.50
N SER A 54 -15.48 11.26 -23.24
CA SER A 54 -15.31 9.98 -22.55
C SER A 54 -16.51 9.69 -21.65
N PRO A 55 -16.84 8.41 -21.37
CA PRO A 55 -17.97 8.07 -20.50
C PRO A 55 -17.61 8.09 -19.01
N ILE A 56 -16.37 8.47 -18.68
CA ILE A 56 -15.79 8.40 -17.34
C ILE A 56 -15.67 9.79 -16.73
N GLY A 57 -15.78 9.85 -15.42
CA GLY A 57 -15.82 11.04 -14.63
C GLY A 57 -15.21 10.88 -13.24
N VAL A 58 -15.14 11.98 -12.51
CA VAL A 58 -14.82 11.98 -11.08
C VAL A 58 -16.11 12.18 -10.30
N ALA A 59 -16.27 11.41 -9.22
CA ALA A 59 -17.46 11.48 -8.39
C ALA A 59 -17.38 12.69 -7.44
N ALA A 60 -18.54 13.17 -6.96
CA ALA A 60 -18.58 14.23 -5.96
C ALA A 60 -17.78 13.79 -4.72
N GLY A 61 -16.63 14.43 -4.51
CA GLY A 61 -15.61 13.97 -3.58
C GLY A 61 -14.39 14.88 -3.54
N PRO A 62 -13.27 14.45 -2.95
CA PRO A 62 -12.09 15.31 -2.77
C PRO A 62 -11.46 15.74 -4.11
N HIS A 63 -11.69 14.98 -5.19
CA HIS A 63 -11.19 15.28 -6.54
C HIS A 63 -11.84 16.48 -7.23
N THR A 64 -12.94 17.00 -6.69
CA THR A 64 -13.73 18.07 -7.29
C THR A 64 -13.87 19.28 -6.36
N GLN A 65 -12.92 19.48 -5.45
CA GLN A 65 -12.92 20.59 -4.49
C GLN A 65 -12.21 21.82 -5.02
N LEU A 66 -10.98 21.65 -5.53
CA LEU A 66 -10.13 22.74 -6.02
C LEU A 66 -10.01 22.67 -7.54
N ALA A 67 -9.79 23.83 -8.15
CA ALA A 67 -9.74 23.99 -9.60
C ALA A 67 -8.67 23.10 -10.25
N HIS A 68 -7.47 23.01 -9.66
CA HIS A 68 -6.41 22.15 -10.18
C HIS A 68 -6.74 20.65 -10.07
N ASN A 69 -7.57 20.23 -9.12
CA ASN A 69 -8.02 18.84 -9.06
C ASN A 69 -8.95 18.51 -10.22
N ILE A 70 -9.90 19.41 -10.49
CA ILE A 70 -10.83 19.31 -11.62
C ILE A 70 -10.05 19.30 -12.95
N ILE A 71 -9.14 20.26 -13.14
CA ILE A 71 -8.30 20.35 -14.35
C ILE A 71 -7.43 19.11 -14.52
N ALA A 72 -6.78 18.62 -13.46
CA ALA A 72 -5.95 17.42 -13.52
C ALA A 72 -6.76 16.16 -13.88
N SER A 73 -7.95 15.99 -13.29
CA SER A 73 -8.84 14.89 -13.65
C SER A 73 -9.27 14.96 -15.11
N TRP A 74 -9.54 16.17 -15.63
CA TRP A 74 -9.88 16.40 -17.02
C TRP A 74 -8.70 16.11 -17.96
N LEU A 75 -7.48 16.54 -17.62
CA LEU A 75 -6.26 16.20 -18.35
C LEU A 75 -6.06 14.68 -18.46
N CYS A 76 -6.44 13.92 -17.44
CA CYS A 76 -6.33 12.46 -17.41
C CYS A 76 -7.53 11.72 -18.02
N GLY A 77 -8.55 12.43 -18.50
CA GLY A 77 -9.66 11.83 -19.28
C GLY A 77 -11.04 11.85 -18.63
N ALA A 78 -11.20 12.47 -17.46
CA ALA A 78 -12.54 12.71 -16.90
C ALA A 78 -13.32 13.71 -17.76
N ARG A 79 -14.59 13.42 -18.04
CA ARG A 79 -15.49 14.30 -18.81
C ARG A 79 -16.85 14.53 -18.15
N TYR A 80 -17.29 13.63 -17.26
CA TYR A 80 -18.44 13.88 -16.38
C TYR A 80 -17.96 14.23 -14.97
N ILE A 81 -17.90 15.51 -14.64
CA ILE A 81 -17.30 15.99 -13.38
C ILE A 81 -18.44 16.30 -12.41
N GLU A 82 -18.66 15.42 -11.44
CA GLU A 82 -19.62 15.66 -10.36
C GLU A 82 -19.00 16.59 -9.33
N LEU A 83 -19.44 17.84 -9.29
CA LEU A 83 -18.94 18.83 -8.35
C LEU A 83 -19.31 18.44 -6.92
N LYS A 84 -18.47 18.82 -5.96
CA LYS A 84 -18.71 18.45 -4.58
C LYS A 84 -19.96 19.17 -4.06
N THR A 85 -20.73 18.47 -3.22
CA THR A 85 -21.98 18.96 -2.64
C THR A 85 -21.76 20.26 -1.87
N ILE A 86 -22.30 21.35 -2.41
CA ILE A 86 -22.20 22.69 -1.80
C ILE A 86 -22.85 22.73 -0.44
N GLN A 87 -22.45 23.70 0.40
CA GLN A 87 -22.99 23.85 1.74
C GLN A 87 -23.64 25.19 2.07
N THR A 88 -24.65 25.16 2.95
CA THR A 88 -25.31 26.36 3.51
C THR A 88 -24.67 26.87 4.80
N LEU A 89 -23.88 26.04 5.49
CA LEU A 89 -23.12 26.42 6.68
C LEU A 89 -21.73 26.86 6.25
N ASP A 90 -21.26 28.02 6.73
CA ASP A 90 -20.01 28.61 6.26
C ASP A 90 -18.75 27.90 6.79
N GLU A 91 -18.82 27.23 7.94
CA GLU A 91 -17.70 26.48 8.52
C GLU A 91 -18.21 25.19 9.20
N ILE A 92 -17.56 24.05 8.91
CA ILE A 92 -17.82 22.75 9.54
C ILE A 92 -16.53 22.23 10.17
N ASP A 93 -16.64 21.78 11.42
CA ASP A 93 -15.58 21.00 12.08
C ASP A 93 -15.61 19.56 11.55
N VAL A 94 -14.63 19.19 10.72
CA VAL A 94 -14.53 17.86 10.12
C VAL A 94 -13.48 17.07 10.87
N THR A 95 -13.83 15.87 11.34
CA THR A 95 -12.87 14.99 11.99
C THR A 95 -11.73 14.58 11.06
N LYS A 96 -10.47 14.85 11.47
CA LYS A 96 -9.26 14.46 10.75
C LYS A 96 -8.43 13.39 11.50
N PRO A 97 -7.75 12.46 10.81
CA PRO A 97 -7.88 12.20 9.38
C PRO A 97 -9.31 11.73 9.02
N CYS A 98 -9.79 12.09 7.83
CA CYS A 98 -11.16 11.82 7.37
C CYS A 98 -11.26 10.72 6.31
N ILE A 99 -10.13 10.19 5.80
CA ILE A 99 -10.07 9.17 4.75
C ILE A 99 -9.09 8.06 5.14
N ASP A 100 -9.55 6.80 5.02
CA ASP A 100 -8.72 5.60 4.96
C ASP A 100 -9.09 4.81 3.68
N MET A 101 -8.12 4.44 2.86
CA MET A 101 -8.32 3.79 1.55
C MET A 101 -7.47 2.53 1.37
N GLU A 102 -7.08 1.87 2.47
CA GLU A 102 -6.16 0.73 2.43
C GLU A 102 -6.65 -0.44 1.54
N ASP A 103 -7.88 -0.92 1.78
CA ASP A 103 -8.51 -2.00 1.01
C ASP A 103 -9.86 -1.53 0.46
N VAL A 104 -10.85 -1.45 1.34
CA VAL A 104 -12.10 -0.71 1.13
C VAL A 104 -11.90 0.71 1.65
N GLY A 105 -12.65 1.66 1.10
CA GLY A 105 -12.58 3.04 1.56
C GLY A 105 -13.46 3.26 2.78
N TYR A 106 -12.98 4.05 3.73
CA TYR A 106 -13.75 4.58 4.85
C TYR A 106 -13.56 6.10 4.87
N ASN A 107 -14.64 6.85 5.03
CA ASN A 107 -14.58 8.29 5.23
C ASN A 107 -15.61 8.81 6.24
N CYS A 108 -15.28 9.93 6.89
CA CYS A 108 -16.19 10.64 7.81
C CYS A 108 -16.94 11.80 7.14
N GLU A 109 -16.36 12.33 6.06
CA GLU A 109 -16.78 13.58 5.44
C GLU A 109 -17.76 13.34 4.28
N TRP A 110 -18.84 14.13 4.21
CA TRP A 110 -19.88 14.01 3.19
C TRP A 110 -20.09 15.28 2.35
N SER A 111 -19.37 16.37 2.63
CA SER A 111 -19.66 17.68 2.05
C SER A 111 -18.46 18.58 1.85
N GLN A 112 -18.63 19.69 1.11
CA GLN A 112 -17.58 20.63 0.73
C GLN A 112 -17.01 21.43 1.91
N GLU A 113 -15.68 21.46 2.05
CA GLU A 113 -14.99 22.22 3.12
C GLU A 113 -14.84 23.72 2.79
N LEU A 114 -14.94 24.09 1.52
CA LEU A 114 -14.93 25.48 1.08
C LEU A 114 -16.32 26.12 1.24
N LYS A 115 -16.33 27.44 1.48
CA LYS A 115 -17.56 28.24 1.45
C LYS A 115 -18.21 28.17 0.06
N ILE A 116 -19.50 28.47 -0.03
CA ILE A 116 -20.24 28.35 -1.28
C ILE A 116 -19.71 29.26 -2.39
N GLU A 117 -19.33 30.50 -2.06
CA GLU A 117 -18.70 31.44 -2.98
C GLU A 117 -17.29 31.00 -3.38
N ASP A 118 -16.52 30.48 -2.43
CA ASP A 118 -15.20 29.91 -2.67
C ASP A 118 -15.27 28.71 -3.62
N SER A 119 -16.28 27.86 -3.46
CA SER A 119 -16.53 26.70 -4.32
C SER A 119 -16.91 27.12 -5.73
N PHE A 120 -17.82 28.09 -5.87
CA PHE A 120 -18.15 28.67 -7.17
C PHE A 120 -16.90 29.24 -7.87
N ASP A 121 -16.05 29.96 -7.13
CA ASP A 121 -14.82 30.54 -7.68
C ASP A 121 -13.88 29.47 -8.24
N GLU A 122 -13.66 28.38 -7.52
CA GLU A 122 -12.85 27.23 -7.98
C GLU A 122 -13.46 26.55 -9.21
N TYR A 123 -14.80 26.40 -9.25
CA TYR A 123 -15.50 25.82 -10.40
C TYR A 123 -15.37 26.70 -11.65
N LEU A 124 -15.54 28.02 -11.49
CA LEU A 124 -15.37 28.98 -12.58
C LEU A 124 -13.91 29.05 -13.05
N ASN A 125 -12.94 28.99 -12.13
CA ASN A 125 -11.51 28.92 -12.47
C ASN A 125 -11.21 27.69 -13.34
N ALA A 126 -11.69 26.51 -12.93
CA ALA A 126 -11.53 25.29 -13.70
C ALA A 126 -12.22 25.36 -15.07
N TRP A 127 -13.45 25.89 -15.12
CA TRP A 127 -14.22 26.07 -16.35
C TRP A 127 -13.44 26.89 -17.38
N ILE A 128 -13.00 28.09 -16.99
CA ILE A 128 -12.24 29.00 -17.87
C ILE A 128 -10.94 28.34 -18.33
N ILE A 129 -10.15 27.78 -17.40
CA ILE A 129 -8.84 27.22 -17.73
C ILE A 129 -8.95 25.99 -18.63
N ILE A 130 -9.94 25.10 -18.43
CA ILE A 130 -10.14 23.95 -19.32
C ILE A 130 -10.42 24.42 -20.76
N HIS A 131 -11.26 25.45 -20.93
CA HIS A 131 -11.50 26.02 -22.26
C HIS A 131 -10.23 26.63 -22.89
N LEU A 132 -9.42 27.33 -22.09
CA LEU A 132 -8.12 27.85 -22.54
C LEU A 132 -7.16 26.74 -22.95
N LEU A 133 -7.08 25.66 -22.17
CA LEU A 133 -6.23 24.51 -22.46
C LEU A 133 -6.69 23.77 -23.72
N LYS A 134 -8.00 23.56 -23.91
CA LYS A 134 -8.55 23.03 -25.17
C LYS A 134 -8.12 23.88 -26.36
N ASN A 135 -8.19 25.22 -26.23
CA ASN A 135 -7.77 26.12 -27.28
C ASN A 135 -6.26 25.99 -27.56
N LYS A 136 -5.44 26.04 -26.51
CA LYS A 136 -3.97 25.95 -26.60
C LYS A 136 -3.49 24.61 -27.17
N PHE A 137 -4.17 23.50 -26.86
CA PHE A 137 -3.84 22.18 -27.39
C PHE A 137 -4.50 21.86 -28.75
N GLY A 138 -5.33 22.75 -29.27
CA GLY A 138 -6.04 22.53 -30.53
C GLY A 138 -7.14 21.46 -30.45
N TRP A 139 -7.65 21.16 -29.25
CA TRP A 139 -8.72 20.19 -29.00
C TRP A 139 -10.12 20.79 -29.18
N ASN A 140 -10.24 21.86 -29.97
CA ASN A 140 -11.50 22.58 -30.13
C ASN A 140 -12.49 21.80 -30.99
N GLU A 141 -13.68 21.58 -30.44
CA GLU A 141 -14.86 21.11 -31.18
C GLU A 141 -15.98 22.15 -31.06
N SER A 142 -17.10 21.92 -31.75
CA SER A 142 -18.29 22.78 -31.65
C SER A 142 -18.92 22.79 -30.25
N GLU A 143 -18.73 21.72 -29.48
CA GLU A 143 -19.20 21.55 -28.10
C GLU A 143 -18.01 21.42 -27.13
N PRO A 144 -18.16 21.75 -25.83
CA PRO A 144 -17.08 21.64 -24.85
C PRO A 144 -16.48 20.23 -24.72
N GLY A 145 -17.31 19.19 -24.87
CA GLY A 145 -16.90 17.79 -24.77
C GLY A 145 -16.83 17.24 -23.34
N PHE A 146 -17.24 18.03 -22.33
CA PHE A 146 -17.32 17.66 -20.91
C PHE A 146 -18.52 18.35 -20.24
N ILE A 147 -18.94 17.86 -19.08
CA ILE A 147 -20.07 18.37 -18.29
C ILE A 147 -19.63 18.53 -16.84
N PHE A 148 -19.95 19.68 -16.23
CA PHE A 148 -19.95 19.85 -14.79
C PHE A 148 -21.37 19.59 -14.27
N ASN A 149 -21.51 18.67 -13.33
CA ASN A 149 -22.78 18.31 -12.70
C ASN A 149 -22.79 18.83 -11.27
N MET A 150 -23.71 19.74 -10.97
CA MET A 150 -23.86 20.30 -9.63
C MET A 150 -24.29 19.22 -8.63
N SER A 151 -23.95 19.39 -7.36
CA SER A 151 -24.48 18.55 -6.28
C SER A 151 -25.02 19.43 -5.15
N VAL A 152 -26.25 19.13 -4.71
CA VAL A 152 -26.92 19.79 -3.58
C VAL A 152 -27.42 18.73 -2.60
N GLY A 153 -27.45 19.04 -1.31
CA GLY A 153 -27.82 18.08 -0.27
C GLY A 153 -28.39 18.74 0.97
N TYR A 154 -29.58 19.34 0.83
CA TYR A 154 -30.32 20.03 1.88
C TYR A 154 -31.81 19.72 1.78
N ASP A 155 -32.56 20.06 2.83
CA ASP A 155 -34.01 20.20 2.73
C ASP A 155 -34.39 21.34 1.76
N LEU A 156 -35.66 21.42 1.38
CA LEU A 156 -36.12 22.43 0.43
C LEU A 156 -35.85 23.85 0.96
N ALA A 157 -36.05 24.06 2.26
CA ALA A 157 -35.79 25.35 2.91
C ALA A 157 -34.31 25.75 2.79
N GLY A 158 -33.38 24.82 2.97
CA GLY A 158 -31.96 25.03 2.79
C GLY A 158 -31.59 25.35 1.34
N ILE A 159 -32.18 24.67 0.37
CA ILE A 159 -31.98 24.94 -1.06
C ILE A 159 -32.50 26.33 -1.43
N GLN A 160 -33.61 26.76 -0.84
CA GLN A 160 -34.20 28.08 -1.07
C GLN A 160 -33.46 29.23 -0.36
N LYS A 161 -32.43 28.97 0.44
CA LYS A 161 -31.63 30.03 1.07
C LYS A 161 -30.97 30.92 0.01
N PRO A 162 -30.82 32.25 0.27
CA PRO A 162 -30.27 33.19 -0.70
C PRO A 162 -28.89 32.81 -1.25
N ASN A 163 -28.01 32.25 -0.44
CA ASN A 163 -26.66 31.86 -0.86
C ASN A 163 -26.67 30.65 -1.82
N VAL A 164 -27.56 29.68 -1.62
CA VAL A 164 -27.73 28.54 -2.54
C VAL A 164 -28.41 28.97 -3.83
N GLN A 165 -29.42 29.83 -3.74
CA GLN A 165 -30.05 30.41 -4.92
C GLN A 165 -29.04 31.21 -5.76
N TRP A 166 -28.24 32.05 -5.11
CA TRP A 166 -27.13 32.75 -5.75
C TRP A 166 -26.19 31.79 -6.46
N PHE A 167 -25.78 30.68 -5.81
CA PHE A 167 -24.91 29.70 -6.44
C PHE A 167 -25.55 29.08 -7.68
N LEU A 168 -26.81 28.64 -7.60
CA LEU A 168 -27.52 28.05 -8.73
C LEU A 168 -27.71 29.05 -9.88
N ASP A 169 -27.94 30.33 -9.57
CA ASP A 169 -28.05 31.41 -10.55
C ASP A 169 -26.71 31.64 -11.26
N LYS A 170 -25.61 31.69 -10.49
CA LYS A 170 -24.25 31.89 -11.03
C LYS A 170 -23.71 30.70 -11.79
N MET A 171 -24.11 29.47 -11.44
CA MET A 171 -23.81 28.29 -12.24
C MET A 171 -24.56 28.29 -13.59
N ASN A 172 -25.74 28.91 -13.65
CA ASN A 172 -26.51 29.07 -14.87
C ASN A 172 -26.04 30.24 -15.74
N ASP A 173 -25.59 31.35 -15.13
CA ASP A 173 -25.01 32.51 -15.81
C ASP A 173 -23.91 33.15 -14.96
N CYS A 174 -22.65 32.95 -15.37
CA CYS A 174 -21.47 33.55 -14.75
C CYS A 174 -20.86 34.68 -15.59
N SER A 175 -21.62 35.29 -16.51
CA SER A 175 -21.08 36.25 -17.50
C SER A 175 -20.29 37.40 -16.89
N GLU A 176 -20.74 37.95 -15.75
CA GLU A 176 -20.06 39.02 -15.01
C GLU A 176 -18.75 38.55 -14.39
N GLU A 177 -18.77 37.47 -13.60
CA GLU A 177 -17.59 36.93 -12.92
C GLU A 177 -16.56 36.38 -13.91
N LYS A 178 -17.04 35.75 -14.99
CA LYS A 178 -16.21 35.27 -16.09
C LYS A 178 -15.49 36.43 -16.76
N LYS A 179 -16.18 37.55 -17.01
CA LYS A 179 -15.57 38.73 -17.64
C LYS A 179 -14.41 39.28 -16.79
N ASP A 180 -14.59 39.41 -15.48
CA ASP A 180 -13.53 39.83 -14.56
C ASP A 180 -12.29 38.90 -14.64
N LYS A 181 -12.52 37.59 -14.58
CA LYS A 181 -11.43 36.59 -14.68
C LYS A 181 -10.75 36.57 -16.05
N ILE A 182 -11.51 36.77 -17.14
CA ILE A 182 -10.95 36.87 -18.50
C ILE A 182 -10.00 38.08 -18.61
N GLU A 183 -10.40 39.25 -18.08
CA GLU A 183 -9.53 40.44 -18.14
C GLU A 183 -8.23 40.23 -17.34
N LYS A 184 -8.30 39.56 -16.18
CA LYS A 184 -7.11 39.18 -15.39
C LYS A 184 -6.18 38.24 -16.16
N LEU A 185 -6.73 37.33 -16.96
CA LEU A 185 -5.95 36.35 -17.73
C LEU A 185 -5.40 36.86 -19.06
N LYS A 186 -5.87 38.03 -19.54
CA LYS A 186 -5.52 38.59 -20.85
C LYS A 186 -4.01 38.82 -21.05
N SER A 187 -3.31 39.22 -19.99
CA SER A 187 -1.86 39.42 -20.03
C SER A 187 -1.08 38.11 -20.21
N PHE A 188 -1.63 36.98 -19.72
CA PHE A 188 -1.02 35.66 -19.81
C PHE A 188 -1.44 34.90 -21.08
N TYR A 189 -2.66 35.13 -21.57
CA TYR A 189 -3.19 34.50 -22.78
C TYR A 189 -3.94 35.51 -23.66
N PRO A 190 -3.22 36.29 -24.50
CA PRO A 190 -3.83 37.36 -25.29
C PRO A 190 -4.99 36.92 -26.21
N LYS A 191 -4.98 35.66 -26.66
CA LYS A 191 -6.04 35.07 -27.50
C LYS A 191 -7.30 34.67 -26.74
N ILE A 192 -7.40 34.95 -25.43
CA ILE A 192 -8.55 34.54 -24.60
C ILE A 192 -9.90 35.01 -25.17
N HIS A 193 -9.94 36.19 -25.80
CA HIS A 193 -11.16 36.73 -26.41
C HIS A 193 -11.61 35.96 -27.66
N GLU A 194 -10.73 35.18 -28.28
CA GLU A 194 -11.06 34.29 -29.40
C GLU A 194 -11.63 32.94 -28.91
N VAL A 195 -11.46 32.62 -27.62
CA VAL A 195 -11.92 31.37 -27.02
C VAL A 195 -13.39 31.49 -26.64
N LYS A 196 -14.22 30.61 -27.21
CA LYS A 196 -15.64 30.54 -26.87
C LYS A 196 -15.83 29.83 -25.53
N ILE A 197 -15.91 30.60 -24.45
CA ILE A 197 -16.19 30.11 -23.10
C ILE A 197 -17.68 30.37 -22.78
N PRO A 198 -18.53 29.35 -22.58
CA PRO A 198 -19.95 29.55 -22.27
C PRO A 198 -20.17 30.25 -20.93
N ASP A 199 -21.23 31.07 -20.84
CA ASP A 199 -21.67 31.72 -19.58
C ASP A 199 -22.38 30.74 -18.63
N GLN A 200 -23.00 29.69 -19.19
CA GLN A 200 -23.60 28.62 -18.40
C GLN A 200 -22.57 27.54 -18.10
N ILE A 201 -22.21 27.38 -16.83
CA ILE A 201 -21.32 26.30 -16.36
C ILE A 201 -22.09 24.98 -16.30
N SER A 202 -23.31 25.02 -15.74
CA SER A 202 -24.14 23.83 -15.57
C SER A 202 -25.64 24.12 -15.63
N ASP A 203 -26.37 23.20 -16.25
CA ASP A 203 -27.83 23.11 -16.35
C ASP A 203 -28.35 21.78 -15.78
N ASN A 204 -27.53 21.13 -14.95
CA ASN A 204 -27.81 19.81 -14.41
C ASN A 204 -27.32 19.68 -12.97
N VAL A 205 -28.06 18.91 -12.18
CA VAL A 205 -27.86 18.79 -10.74
C VAL A 205 -28.14 17.37 -10.27
N THR A 206 -27.35 16.89 -9.32
CA THR A 206 -27.61 15.68 -8.56
C THR A 206 -28.05 16.05 -7.15
N LEU A 207 -29.24 15.58 -6.76
CA LEU A 207 -29.68 15.66 -5.37
C LEU A 207 -29.01 14.53 -4.59
N SER A 208 -28.11 14.90 -3.68
CA SER A 208 -27.56 14.00 -2.67
C SER A 208 -28.52 13.92 -1.49
N THR A 209 -29.26 12.83 -1.38
CA THR A 209 -30.18 12.61 -0.26
C THR A 209 -29.41 12.51 1.05
N MET A 210 -29.77 13.34 2.04
CA MET A 210 -29.26 13.18 3.40
C MET A 210 -29.84 11.90 4.01
N HIS A 211 -29.03 11.16 4.77
CA HIS A 211 -29.53 10.04 5.58
C HIS A 211 -30.62 10.56 6.53
N GLY A 212 -31.77 9.88 6.58
CA GLY A 212 -32.91 10.35 7.38
C GLY A 212 -33.84 11.35 6.70
N CYS A 213 -33.58 11.75 5.44
CA CYS A 213 -34.44 12.72 4.75
C CYS A 213 -35.81 12.09 4.40
N PRO A 214 -36.94 12.69 4.84
CA PRO A 214 -38.27 12.17 4.53
C PRO A 214 -38.53 12.08 3.02
N SER A 215 -39.21 11.03 2.57
CA SER A 215 -39.47 10.77 1.15
C SER A 215 -40.26 11.88 0.46
N ASN A 216 -41.25 12.46 1.15
CA ASN A 216 -42.00 13.62 0.67
C ASN A 216 -41.13 14.87 0.49
N GLU A 217 -40.06 15.02 1.27
CA GLU A 217 -39.12 16.12 1.16
C GLU A 217 -38.21 15.94 -0.06
N ILE A 218 -37.69 14.73 -0.27
CA ILE A 218 -36.90 14.36 -1.46
C ILE A 218 -37.68 14.68 -2.75
N GLU A 219 -38.95 14.29 -2.82
CA GLU A 219 -39.78 14.54 -4.00
C GLU A 219 -39.99 16.05 -4.23
N LYS A 220 -40.30 16.82 -3.19
CA LYS A 220 -40.50 18.28 -3.30
C LYS A 220 -39.25 18.98 -3.82
N ILE A 221 -38.07 18.62 -3.29
CA ILE A 221 -36.80 19.21 -3.73
C ILE A 221 -36.57 18.94 -5.21
N CYS A 222 -36.71 17.68 -5.63
CA CYS A 222 -36.53 17.31 -7.03
C CYS A 222 -37.54 18.02 -7.93
N ARG A 223 -38.81 18.11 -7.53
CA ARG A 223 -39.83 18.87 -8.27
C ARG A 223 -39.48 20.35 -8.38
N TYR A 224 -38.99 20.97 -7.32
CA TYR A 224 -38.52 22.35 -7.37
C TYR A 224 -37.35 22.53 -8.38
N LEU A 225 -36.35 21.64 -8.34
CA LEU A 225 -35.21 21.68 -9.27
C LEU A 225 -35.63 21.44 -10.73
N ILE A 226 -36.62 20.59 -10.96
CA ILE A 226 -37.13 20.24 -12.29
C ILE A 226 -38.10 21.31 -12.81
N GLU A 227 -39.16 21.62 -12.07
CA GLU A 227 -40.30 22.41 -12.53
C GLU A 227 -40.02 23.92 -12.45
N GLU A 228 -39.43 24.37 -11.35
CA GLU A 228 -39.16 25.79 -11.13
C GLU A 228 -37.80 26.21 -11.69
N ARG A 229 -36.74 25.44 -11.39
CA ARG A 229 -35.38 25.76 -11.84
C ARG A 229 -35.04 25.22 -13.24
N LYS A 230 -35.87 24.31 -13.80
CA LYS A 230 -35.67 23.70 -15.13
C LYS A 230 -34.31 23.04 -15.34
N LEU A 231 -33.80 22.38 -14.31
CA LEU A 231 -32.52 21.67 -14.35
C LEU A 231 -32.73 20.19 -14.68
N ASN A 232 -31.82 19.63 -15.49
CA ASN A 232 -31.73 18.18 -15.63
C ASN A 232 -31.31 17.60 -14.28
N THR A 233 -32.13 16.75 -13.69
CA THR A 233 -31.99 16.38 -12.27
C THR A 233 -31.77 14.89 -12.10
N SER A 234 -30.73 14.51 -11.37
CA SER A 234 -30.48 13.11 -10.97
C SER A 234 -30.73 12.92 -9.48
N LEU A 235 -31.47 11.89 -9.10
CA LEU A 235 -31.67 11.52 -7.69
C LEU A 235 -30.62 10.48 -7.28
N LYS A 236 -29.78 10.81 -6.28
CA LYS A 236 -28.86 9.84 -5.68
C LYS A 236 -29.63 8.88 -4.78
N LEU A 237 -29.34 7.59 -4.92
CA LEU A 237 -29.97 6.52 -4.15
C LEU A 237 -28.92 5.70 -3.40
N ASN A 238 -29.21 5.41 -2.13
CA ASN A 238 -28.33 4.66 -1.24
C ASN A 238 -28.48 3.13 -1.40
N PRO A 239 -27.42 2.33 -1.11
CA PRO A 239 -27.47 0.86 -1.21
C PRO A 239 -28.51 0.19 -0.31
N THR A 240 -28.91 0.87 0.76
CA THR A 240 -29.87 0.42 1.78
C THR A 240 -31.21 0.01 1.18
N LEU A 241 -31.58 0.57 0.03
CA LEU A 241 -32.74 0.17 -0.80
C LEU A 241 -32.75 -1.31 -1.22
N LEU A 242 -31.59 -1.98 -1.21
CA LEU A 242 -31.51 -3.41 -1.48
C LEU A 242 -32.19 -4.24 -0.35
N GLY A 243 -32.30 -3.66 0.85
CA GLY A 243 -32.85 -4.29 2.03
C GLY A 243 -31.78 -4.94 2.91
N LYS A 244 -32.03 -4.89 4.23
CA LYS A 244 -31.14 -5.35 5.30
C LYS A 244 -30.57 -6.75 5.08
N GLU A 245 -31.44 -7.74 4.86
CA GLU A 245 -31.06 -9.15 4.75
C GLU A 245 -30.19 -9.40 3.52
N THR A 246 -30.61 -8.88 2.36
CA THR A 246 -29.89 -9.09 1.09
C THR A 246 -28.53 -8.38 1.12
N LEU A 247 -28.48 -7.14 1.61
CA LEU A 247 -27.23 -6.39 1.71
C LEU A 247 -26.22 -7.11 2.61
N ARG A 248 -26.64 -7.54 3.81
CA ARG A 248 -25.76 -8.23 4.77
C ARG A 248 -25.33 -9.61 4.26
N ASN A 249 -26.22 -10.36 3.62
CA ASN A 249 -25.86 -11.64 2.99
C ASN A 249 -24.78 -11.44 1.91
N ILE A 250 -24.90 -10.41 1.05
CA ILE A 250 -23.85 -10.12 0.07
C ILE A 250 -22.55 -9.70 0.78
N LEU A 251 -22.61 -8.70 1.65
CA LEU A 251 -21.42 -8.09 2.28
C LEU A 251 -20.67 -9.05 3.20
N ASN A 252 -21.40 -9.71 4.11
CA ASN A 252 -20.84 -10.50 5.18
C ASN A 252 -20.66 -11.97 4.77
N ASP A 253 -21.70 -12.59 4.19
CA ASP A 253 -21.68 -14.05 3.95
C ASP A 253 -21.02 -14.41 2.61
N LYS A 254 -21.35 -13.70 1.53
CA LYS A 254 -20.79 -13.97 0.19
C LYS A 254 -19.39 -13.40 0.01
N LEU A 255 -19.20 -12.13 0.39
CA LEU A 255 -17.94 -11.42 0.19
C LEU A 255 -16.97 -11.56 1.38
N GLY A 256 -17.45 -11.95 2.57
CA GLY A 256 -16.60 -12.22 3.74
C GLY A 256 -16.11 -10.97 4.49
N TYR A 257 -16.75 -9.81 4.30
CA TYR A 257 -16.38 -8.60 5.03
C TYR A 257 -16.95 -8.59 6.44
N ASN A 258 -16.13 -8.23 7.42
CA ASN A 258 -16.57 -7.97 8.80
C ASN A 258 -16.94 -6.48 8.98
N ILE A 259 -17.88 -6.00 8.18
CA ILE A 259 -18.39 -4.63 8.23
C ILE A 259 -19.80 -4.69 8.79
N SER A 260 -20.07 -3.89 9.82
CA SER A 260 -21.39 -3.81 10.45
C SER A 260 -22.16 -2.62 9.88
N VAL A 261 -23.31 -2.89 9.27
CA VAL A 261 -24.27 -1.87 8.86
C VAL A 261 -25.44 -1.95 9.85
N PRO A 262 -25.70 -0.92 10.68
CA PRO A 262 -26.76 -0.95 11.70
C PRO A 262 -28.17 -1.10 11.12
N ASP A 263 -29.17 -1.38 11.97
CA ASP A 263 -30.58 -1.45 11.55
C ASP A 263 -31.13 -0.04 11.28
N GLU A 264 -30.73 0.91 12.11
CA GLU A 264 -31.10 2.33 12.09
C GLU A 264 -30.84 2.97 10.71
N VAL A 265 -29.77 2.56 10.04
CA VAL A 265 -29.41 3.05 8.70
C VAL A 265 -30.48 2.68 7.66
N PHE A 266 -31.17 1.55 7.81
CA PHE A 266 -32.27 1.16 6.91
C PHE A 266 -33.60 1.81 7.29
N GLU A 267 -33.80 2.16 8.55
CA GLU A 267 -35.01 2.82 9.05
C GLU A 267 -35.06 4.31 8.70
N HIS A 268 -33.89 4.96 8.66
CA HIS A 268 -33.75 6.37 8.32
C HIS A 268 -33.72 6.63 6.81
N ASP A 269 -33.23 5.68 6.01
CA ASP A 269 -33.14 5.85 4.57
C ASP A 269 -34.50 5.62 3.86
N LEU A 270 -34.59 6.16 2.65
CA LEU A 270 -35.72 5.97 1.75
C LEU A 270 -36.02 4.47 1.56
N ASN A 271 -37.27 4.05 1.78
CA ASN A 271 -37.68 2.67 1.50
C ASN A 271 -37.93 2.43 0.00
N TYR A 272 -37.86 1.17 -0.40
CA TYR A 272 -37.89 0.80 -1.82
C TYR A 272 -39.20 1.16 -2.53
N ASP A 273 -40.35 0.90 -1.91
CA ASP A 273 -41.66 1.17 -2.52
C ASP A 273 -41.91 2.66 -2.69
N GLU A 274 -41.48 3.48 -1.73
CA GLU A 274 -41.50 4.95 -1.85
C GLU A 274 -40.54 5.44 -2.93
N ALA A 275 -39.33 4.89 -3.01
CA ALA A 275 -38.39 5.22 -4.09
C ALA A 275 -39.01 4.98 -5.46
N VAL A 276 -39.65 3.83 -5.69
CA VAL A 276 -40.34 3.52 -6.97
C VAL A 276 -41.42 4.55 -7.29
N LYS A 277 -42.22 4.98 -6.30
CA LYS A 277 -43.26 6.01 -6.49
C LYS A 277 -42.65 7.36 -6.87
N ILE A 278 -41.63 7.81 -6.14
CA ILE A 278 -40.94 9.08 -6.40
C ILE A 278 -40.30 9.08 -7.79
N ILE A 279 -39.61 8.00 -8.17
CA ILE A 279 -38.96 7.88 -9.48
C ILE A 279 -39.99 8.04 -10.61
N LYS A 280 -41.16 7.39 -10.52
CA LYS A 280 -42.24 7.53 -11.51
C LYS A 280 -42.77 8.97 -11.57
N SER A 281 -43.01 9.55 -10.39
CA SER A 281 -43.51 10.91 -10.22
C SER A 281 -42.58 11.97 -10.83
N LEU A 282 -41.28 11.89 -10.53
CA LEU A 282 -40.26 12.82 -11.02
C LEU A 282 -39.97 12.66 -12.49
N LYS A 283 -40.01 11.43 -13.03
CA LYS A 283 -39.90 11.19 -14.48
C LYS A 283 -41.03 11.91 -15.23
N GLN A 284 -42.27 11.77 -14.77
CA GLN A 284 -43.42 12.46 -15.38
C GLN A 284 -43.28 13.99 -15.30
N SER A 285 -42.82 14.51 -14.16
CA SER A 285 -42.57 15.95 -13.97
C SER A 285 -41.51 16.48 -14.96
N ALA A 286 -40.40 15.77 -15.10
CA ALA A 286 -39.32 16.15 -16.03
C ALA A 286 -39.78 16.13 -17.49
N ASP A 287 -40.56 15.12 -17.89
CA ASP A 287 -41.13 15.03 -19.23
C ASP A 287 -42.07 16.21 -19.54
N GLN A 288 -42.86 16.68 -18.55
CA GLN A 288 -43.79 17.82 -18.71
C GLN A 288 -43.08 19.15 -18.97
N VAL A 289 -41.89 19.35 -18.41
CA VAL A 289 -41.11 20.59 -18.55
C VAL A 289 -39.92 20.47 -19.50
N ASN A 290 -39.80 19.33 -20.20
CA ASN A 290 -38.77 19.03 -21.20
C ASN A 290 -37.33 19.11 -20.67
N VAL A 291 -37.10 18.51 -19.50
CA VAL A 291 -35.76 18.27 -18.92
C VAL A 291 -35.55 16.78 -18.68
N GLN A 292 -34.31 16.34 -18.46
CA GLN A 292 -34.01 14.93 -18.19
C GLN A 292 -34.01 14.63 -16.70
N PHE A 293 -34.63 13.51 -16.33
CA PHE A 293 -34.54 12.92 -15.00
C PHE A 293 -33.76 11.60 -15.04
N GLY A 294 -32.85 11.41 -14.10
CA GLY A 294 -32.05 10.20 -13.97
C GLY A 294 -31.80 9.80 -12.52
N LEU A 295 -31.05 8.72 -12.33
CA LEU A 295 -30.63 8.24 -11.01
C LEU A 295 -29.11 8.21 -10.92
N LYS A 296 -28.60 8.38 -9.71
CA LYS A 296 -27.21 8.13 -9.37
C LYS A 296 -27.13 7.00 -8.35
N LEU A 297 -26.50 5.89 -8.71
CA LEU A 297 -26.22 4.82 -7.74
C LEU A 297 -24.88 5.06 -7.05
N THR A 298 -24.98 5.01 -5.72
CA THR A 298 -24.11 5.59 -4.68
C THR A 298 -22.59 5.50 -4.86
N ASN A 299 -21.91 6.35 -4.08
CA ASN A 299 -20.46 6.32 -3.86
C ASN A 299 -20.09 5.59 -2.55
N THR A 300 -21.03 5.50 -1.61
CA THR A 300 -20.78 5.09 -0.22
C THR A 300 -21.93 4.29 0.40
N LEU A 301 -21.61 3.56 1.48
CA LEU A 301 -22.53 2.82 2.35
C LEU A 301 -22.22 3.17 3.81
N GLU A 302 -23.19 3.71 4.53
CA GLU A 302 -23.01 3.99 5.96
C GLU A 302 -22.82 2.69 6.78
N SER A 303 -21.89 2.73 7.74
CA SER A 303 -21.44 1.56 8.51
C SER A 303 -20.85 1.97 9.85
N VAL A 304 -20.79 1.05 10.81
CA VAL A 304 -20.17 1.28 12.12
C VAL A 304 -18.66 1.40 11.95
N ASN A 305 -18.07 2.41 12.60
CA ASN A 305 -16.62 2.50 12.75
C ASN A 305 -16.12 1.39 13.68
N SER A 306 -15.77 0.25 13.11
CA SER A 306 -15.51 -0.99 13.85
C SER A 306 -14.02 -1.23 14.12
N THR A 307 -13.13 -0.28 13.81
CA THR A 307 -11.68 -0.36 14.11
C THR A 307 -11.01 1.03 14.20
N ASN A 308 -9.71 1.09 14.52
CA ASN A 308 -8.86 2.29 14.46
C ASN A 308 -8.67 2.88 13.03
N TRP A 309 -9.60 2.68 12.09
CA TRP A 309 -9.54 3.22 10.71
C TRP A 309 -9.53 4.74 10.73
N LEU A 310 -10.46 5.32 11.49
CA LEU A 310 -10.68 6.75 11.64
C LEU A 310 -10.87 7.08 13.14
N PRO A 311 -10.75 8.35 13.56
CA PRO A 311 -10.75 8.71 14.98
C PRO A 311 -11.96 8.15 15.75
N GLU A 312 -11.72 7.62 16.95
CA GLU A 312 -12.72 6.91 17.78
C GLU A 312 -13.97 7.75 18.12
N LYS A 313 -13.89 9.08 18.03
CA LYS A 313 -15.03 9.98 18.21
C LYS A 313 -16.12 9.78 17.14
N GLU A 314 -15.75 9.29 15.95
CA GLU A 314 -16.68 8.99 14.87
C GLU A 314 -17.20 7.57 15.01
N LYS A 315 -18.47 7.42 15.41
CA LYS A 315 -19.11 6.11 15.57
C LYS A 315 -19.57 5.50 14.25
N MET A 316 -19.85 6.35 13.26
CA MET A 316 -20.37 5.99 11.94
C MET A 316 -19.42 6.49 10.85
N VAL A 317 -19.20 5.68 9.82
CA VAL A 317 -18.33 5.98 8.68
C VAL A 317 -18.96 5.48 7.38
N TYR A 318 -18.53 6.06 6.27
CA TYR A 318 -18.98 5.73 4.93
C TYR A 318 -18.02 4.76 4.25
N THR A 319 -18.45 3.52 4.06
CA THR A 319 -17.72 2.46 3.34
C THR A 319 -17.84 2.64 1.82
N SER A 320 -16.74 2.50 1.07
CA SER A 320 -16.70 2.55 -0.39
C SER A 320 -15.70 1.55 -1.00
N GLY A 321 -15.53 1.57 -2.32
CA GLY A 321 -14.61 0.68 -3.03
C GLY A 321 -15.20 -0.70 -3.35
N ARG A 322 -14.35 -1.71 -3.50
CA ARG A 322 -14.70 -3.00 -4.12
C ARG A 322 -15.81 -3.78 -3.40
N ALA A 323 -16.01 -3.58 -2.10
CA ALA A 323 -17.11 -4.20 -1.35
C ALA A 323 -18.49 -3.66 -1.76
N LEU A 324 -18.55 -2.41 -2.23
CA LEU A 324 -19.79 -1.74 -2.58
C LEU A 324 -20.29 -2.09 -3.99
N HIS A 325 -19.39 -2.58 -4.86
CA HIS A 325 -19.71 -2.85 -6.26
C HIS A 325 -20.79 -3.92 -6.42
N PRO A 326 -20.67 -5.15 -5.85
CA PRO A 326 -21.69 -6.18 -6.02
C PRO A 326 -23.05 -5.79 -5.40
N ILE A 327 -23.03 -5.04 -4.29
CA ILE A 327 -24.24 -4.53 -3.63
C ILE A 327 -24.99 -3.57 -4.56
N SER A 328 -24.27 -2.61 -5.14
CA SER A 328 -24.87 -1.56 -5.97
C SER A 328 -25.27 -2.06 -7.35
N ILE A 329 -24.55 -3.03 -7.92
CA ILE A 329 -24.95 -3.73 -9.14
C ILE A 329 -26.24 -4.51 -8.91
N ASN A 330 -26.38 -5.20 -7.77
CA ASN A 330 -27.62 -5.91 -7.44
C ASN A 330 -28.80 -4.96 -7.15
N LEU A 331 -28.54 -3.78 -6.58
CA LEU A 331 -29.56 -2.72 -6.49
C LEU A 331 -29.95 -2.17 -7.88
N ALA A 332 -28.97 -1.94 -8.76
CA ALA A 332 -29.22 -1.51 -10.14
C ALA A 332 -30.09 -2.53 -10.87
N LYS A 333 -29.79 -3.83 -10.73
CA LYS A 333 -30.58 -4.94 -11.27
C LYS A 333 -32.02 -4.89 -10.78
N LYS A 334 -32.24 -4.73 -9.47
CA LYS A 334 -33.58 -4.66 -8.88
C LYS A 334 -34.38 -3.49 -9.47
N LEU A 335 -33.80 -2.28 -9.44
CA LEU A 335 -34.43 -1.08 -10.01
C LEU A 335 -34.71 -1.21 -11.52
N GLN A 336 -33.73 -1.67 -12.31
CA GLN A 336 -33.94 -1.81 -13.76
C GLN A 336 -34.96 -2.90 -14.09
N THR A 337 -35.06 -3.96 -13.29
CA THR A 337 -36.09 -4.99 -13.49
C THR A 337 -37.50 -4.40 -13.31
N ASP A 338 -37.71 -3.62 -12.26
CA ASP A 338 -39.02 -3.02 -11.94
C ASP A 338 -39.46 -1.92 -12.92
N PHE A 339 -38.53 -1.44 -13.75
CA PHE A 339 -38.74 -0.39 -14.75
C PHE A 339 -38.40 -0.85 -16.17
N ASP A 340 -38.36 -2.17 -16.43
CA ASP A 340 -38.11 -2.77 -17.74
C ASP A 340 -36.85 -2.24 -18.46
N GLY A 341 -35.80 -1.91 -17.69
CA GLY A 341 -34.52 -1.40 -18.18
C GLY A 341 -34.53 0.09 -18.58
N GLN A 342 -35.62 0.81 -18.35
CA GLN A 342 -35.82 2.17 -18.86
C GLN A 342 -35.24 3.27 -17.97
N LEU A 343 -34.61 2.93 -16.84
CA LEU A 343 -34.01 3.93 -15.97
C LEU A 343 -32.67 4.39 -16.54
N ASP A 344 -32.48 5.70 -16.53
CA ASP A 344 -31.21 6.33 -16.84
C ASP A 344 -30.37 6.42 -15.56
N ILE A 345 -29.30 5.64 -15.47
CA ILE A 345 -28.53 5.45 -14.23
C ILE A 345 -27.06 5.81 -14.46
N SER A 346 -26.61 6.89 -13.81
CA SER A 346 -25.19 7.14 -13.56
C SER A 346 -24.69 6.26 -12.41
N PHE A 347 -23.45 5.77 -12.51
CA PHE A 347 -22.92 4.75 -11.59
C PHE A 347 -21.54 5.11 -11.04
N SER A 348 -21.22 4.72 -9.80
CA SER A 348 -19.89 4.95 -9.20
C SER A 348 -19.36 3.79 -8.34
N ALA A 349 -20.22 3.20 -7.51
CA ALA A 349 -19.93 2.15 -6.53
C ALA A 349 -18.82 1.15 -6.91
N GLY A 350 -17.59 1.40 -6.45
CA GLY A 350 -16.46 0.47 -6.56
C GLY A 350 -16.03 0.15 -7.99
N VAL A 351 -16.37 1.00 -8.97
CA VAL A 351 -15.86 0.85 -10.34
C VAL A 351 -14.35 1.07 -10.35
N ASP A 352 -13.65 0.17 -11.05
CA ASP A 352 -12.23 0.24 -11.34
C ASP A 352 -11.95 0.07 -12.85
N ALA A 353 -10.68 0.15 -13.25
CA ALA A 353 -10.30 0.03 -14.67
C ALA A 353 -10.71 -1.30 -15.31
N PHE A 354 -10.93 -2.36 -14.52
CA PHE A 354 -11.17 -3.72 -15.00
C PHE A 354 -12.66 -4.06 -15.07
N ASN A 355 -13.53 -3.36 -14.34
CA ASN A 355 -14.99 -3.57 -14.39
C ASN A 355 -15.77 -2.41 -15.04
N ALA A 356 -15.11 -1.31 -15.42
CA ALA A 356 -15.76 -0.18 -16.07
C ALA A 356 -16.46 -0.56 -17.39
N ALA A 357 -15.83 -1.40 -18.22
CA ALA A 357 -16.41 -1.85 -19.48
C ALA A 357 -17.66 -2.72 -19.28
N ASP A 358 -17.65 -3.63 -18.30
CA ASP A 358 -18.81 -4.47 -17.97
C ASP A 358 -19.95 -3.64 -17.35
N THR A 359 -19.61 -2.63 -16.54
CA THR A 359 -20.58 -1.65 -16.03
C THR A 359 -21.26 -0.87 -17.17
N LEU A 360 -20.49 -0.42 -18.18
CA LEU A 360 -21.05 0.22 -19.37
C LEU A 360 -21.90 -0.76 -20.20
N ALA A 361 -21.50 -2.03 -20.29
CA ALA A 361 -22.27 -3.07 -20.99
C ALA A 361 -23.66 -3.30 -20.35
N CYS A 362 -23.80 -3.01 -19.06
CA CYS A 362 -25.08 -3.02 -18.33
C CYS A 362 -25.96 -1.78 -18.61
N ASN A 363 -25.52 -0.89 -19.52
CA ASN A 363 -26.14 0.41 -19.80
C ASN A 363 -26.20 1.35 -18.58
N LEU A 364 -25.25 1.22 -17.65
CA LEU A 364 -25.08 2.12 -16.51
C LEU A 364 -24.02 3.17 -16.88
N LYS A 365 -24.47 4.38 -17.23
CA LYS A 365 -23.62 5.45 -17.77
C LYS A 365 -24.20 6.85 -17.53
N PRO A 366 -23.38 7.90 -17.30
CA PRO A 366 -21.92 7.86 -17.23
C PRO A 366 -21.41 7.19 -15.94
N ILE A 367 -20.13 6.87 -15.90
CA ILE A 367 -19.45 6.31 -14.73
C ILE A 367 -18.63 7.40 -14.06
N THR A 368 -18.67 7.49 -12.73
CA THR A 368 -17.75 8.33 -11.96
C THR A 368 -16.96 7.55 -10.93
N VAL A 369 -15.74 8.00 -10.66
CA VAL A 369 -14.78 7.27 -9.82
C VAL A 369 -14.26 8.17 -8.70
N CYS A 370 -14.06 7.59 -7.52
CA CYS A 370 -13.37 8.24 -6.40
C CYS A 370 -12.41 7.29 -5.70
N SER A 371 -12.90 6.17 -5.16
CA SER A 371 -12.08 5.26 -4.31
C SER A 371 -10.82 4.75 -5.01
N ASP A 372 -10.89 4.42 -6.30
CA ASP A 372 -9.73 3.95 -7.07
C ASP A 372 -8.73 5.09 -7.38
N LEU A 373 -9.20 6.34 -7.49
CA LEU A 373 -8.34 7.53 -7.68
C LEU A 373 -7.70 8.01 -6.37
N LEU A 374 -8.22 7.58 -5.22
CA LEU A 374 -7.57 7.77 -3.92
C LEU A 374 -6.46 6.74 -3.67
N LYS A 375 -6.37 5.69 -4.50
CA LYS A 375 -5.27 4.72 -4.45
C LYS A 375 -4.07 5.19 -5.27
N PRO A 376 -2.88 4.61 -5.03
CA PRO A 376 -1.70 4.96 -5.80
C PRO A 376 -1.92 4.89 -7.31
N GLY A 377 -1.31 5.81 -8.05
CA GLY A 377 -1.62 6.10 -9.46
C GLY A 377 -2.53 7.30 -9.66
N GLY A 378 -3.45 7.57 -8.71
CA GLY A 378 -4.25 8.79 -8.70
C GLY A 378 -5.04 9.00 -10.00
N TYR A 379 -5.11 10.24 -10.46
CA TYR A 379 -5.78 10.61 -11.71
C TYR A 379 -5.22 9.89 -12.94
N LEU A 380 -3.93 9.53 -12.95
CA LEU A 380 -3.28 8.86 -14.08
C LEU A 380 -3.91 7.50 -14.40
N ARG A 381 -4.59 6.90 -13.41
CA ARG A 381 -5.34 5.65 -13.56
C ARG A 381 -6.43 5.74 -14.63
N LEU A 382 -7.01 6.92 -14.86
CA LEU A 382 -8.08 7.11 -15.84
C LEU A 382 -7.66 6.74 -17.26
N THR A 383 -6.37 6.87 -17.61
CA THR A 383 -5.85 6.40 -18.89
C THR A 383 -6.07 4.90 -19.08
N GLN A 384 -5.86 4.09 -18.03
CA GLN A 384 -6.09 2.66 -18.07
C GLN A 384 -7.59 2.31 -18.24
N TYR A 385 -8.50 3.09 -17.64
CA TYR A 385 -9.94 2.89 -17.82
C TYR A 385 -10.31 3.01 -19.30
N LEU A 386 -9.85 4.07 -19.95
CA LEU A 386 -10.16 4.33 -21.35
C LEU A 386 -9.54 3.27 -22.27
N GLU A 387 -8.32 2.81 -21.97
CA GLU A 387 -7.68 1.69 -22.68
C GLU A 387 -8.50 0.39 -22.58
N GLU A 388 -8.92 -0.02 -21.38
CA GLU A 388 -9.70 -1.25 -21.18
C GLU A 388 -11.14 -1.15 -21.74
N ILE A 389 -11.78 0.02 -21.66
CA ILE A 389 -13.08 0.27 -22.31
C ILE A 389 -12.95 0.17 -23.82
N HIS A 390 -11.94 0.86 -24.40
CA HIS A 390 -11.71 0.83 -25.84
C HIS A 390 -11.43 -0.59 -26.33
N LYS A 391 -10.55 -1.33 -25.65
CA LYS A 391 -10.23 -2.73 -25.94
C LYS A 391 -11.47 -3.62 -25.87
N SER A 392 -12.32 -3.44 -24.86
CA SER A 392 -13.56 -4.20 -24.70
C SER A 392 -14.56 -3.94 -25.83
N ILE A 393 -14.73 -2.69 -26.25
CA ILE A 393 -15.57 -2.32 -27.39
C ILE A 393 -14.99 -2.91 -28.68
N PHE A 394 -13.68 -2.74 -28.91
CA PHE A 394 -12.98 -3.22 -30.10
C PHE A 394 -13.10 -4.75 -30.26
N ASN A 395 -12.98 -5.51 -29.17
CA ASN A 395 -13.10 -6.97 -29.18
C ASN A 395 -14.50 -7.47 -29.60
N THR A 396 -15.52 -6.62 -29.58
CA THR A 396 -16.87 -6.94 -30.10
C THR A 396 -17.08 -6.52 -31.56
N GLY A 397 -16.07 -5.94 -32.21
CA GLY A 397 -16.16 -5.40 -33.56
C GLY A 397 -17.03 -4.14 -33.69
N GLN A 398 -17.40 -3.52 -32.57
CA GLN A 398 -18.29 -2.35 -32.54
C GLN A 398 -17.50 -1.04 -32.47
N ASN A 399 -18.14 0.06 -32.86
CA ASN A 399 -17.53 1.39 -32.94
C ASN A 399 -18.20 2.45 -32.06
N ASN A 400 -19.20 2.07 -31.26
CA ASN A 400 -19.87 2.95 -30.31
C ASN A 400 -20.41 2.14 -29.10
N ILE A 401 -20.65 2.81 -27.97
CA ILE A 401 -21.11 2.19 -26.72
C ILE A 401 -22.45 1.47 -26.89
N ASP A 402 -23.42 2.07 -27.61
CA ASP A 402 -24.77 1.49 -27.71
C ASP A 402 -24.76 0.18 -28.50
N ASN A 403 -23.97 0.10 -29.57
CA ASN A 403 -23.79 -1.12 -30.32
C ASN A 403 -22.96 -2.16 -29.54
N PHE A 404 -21.98 -1.73 -28.75
CA PHE A 404 -21.25 -2.61 -27.83
C PHE A 404 -22.19 -3.29 -26.83
N ILE A 405 -23.10 -2.53 -26.20
CA ILE A 405 -24.11 -3.06 -25.26
C ILE A 405 -24.99 -4.11 -25.96
N LYS A 406 -25.52 -3.80 -27.14
CA LYS A 406 -26.36 -4.70 -27.93
C LYS A 406 -25.62 -5.98 -28.34
N ALA A 407 -24.38 -5.85 -28.80
CA ALA A 407 -23.56 -6.97 -29.26
C ALA A 407 -23.20 -7.91 -28.10
N LYS A 408 -22.91 -7.39 -26.91
CA LYS A 408 -22.64 -8.20 -25.70
C LYS A 408 -23.84 -9.06 -25.29
N ALA A 409 -25.05 -8.55 -25.49
CA ALA A 409 -26.29 -9.25 -25.15
C ALA A 409 -26.86 -10.12 -26.29
N ASP A 410 -26.35 -9.95 -27.51
CA ASP A 410 -27.00 -10.42 -28.75
C ASP A 410 -28.48 -9.98 -28.86
N ILE A 411 -28.75 -8.73 -28.47
CA ILE A 411 -30.10 -8.13 -28.45
C ILE A 411 -30.08 -6.75 -29.10
N ASN A 412 -30.90 -6.55 -30.14
CA ASN A 412 -30.92 -5.28 -30.90
C ASN A 412 -31.53 -4.08 -30.14
N ASN A 413 -32.39 -4.32 -29.15
CA ASN A 413 -32.97 -3.25 -28.34
C ASN A 413 -32.02 -2.87 -27.20
N LEU A 414 -31.55 -1.62 -27.17
CA LEU A 414 -30.52 -1.14 -26.22
C LEU A 414 -30.93 -1.37 -24.76
N THR A 415 -32.16 -1.00 -24.41
CA THR A 415 -32.71 -1.11 -23.05
C THR A 415 -32.78 -2.57 -22.61
N LYS A 416 -33.33 -3.46 -23.45
CA LYS A 416 -33.40 -4.89 -23.16
C LYS A 416 -32.02 -5.54 -23.09
N ALA A 417 -31.09 -5.12 -23.96
CA ALA A 417 -29.70 -5.58 -23.94
C ALA A 417 -28.99 -5.20 -22.64
N GLY A 418 -29.12 -3.94 -22.20
CA GLY A 418 -28.54 -3.47 -20.94
C GLY A 418 -29.07 -4.25 -19.73
N LEU A 419 -30.39 -4.44 -19.64
CA LEU A 419 -31.00 -5.23 -18.56
C LEU A 419 -30.56 -6.71 -18.60
N HIS A 420 -30.44 -7.30 -19.80
CA HIS A 420 -29.95 -8.67 -19.95
C HIS A 420 -28.51 -8.82 -19.43
N ASN A 421 -27.61 -7.95 -19.89
CA ASN A 421 -26.21 -7.92 -19.44
C ASN A 421 -26.13 -7.72 -17.91
N LEU A 422 -26.91 -6.79 -17.36
CA LEU A 422 -26.96 -6.50 -15.92
C LEU A 422 -27.40 -7.70 -15.10
N ASN A 423 -28.38 -8.48 -15.57
CA ASN A 423 -28.84 -9.68 -14.89
C ASN A 423 -27.76 -10.75 -14.77
N ILE A 424 -26.97 -10.94 -15.82
CA ILE A 424 -25.84 -11.87 -15.85
C ILE A 424 -24.71 -11.37 -14.96
N TYR A 425 -24.33 -10.10 -15.12
CA TYR A 425 -23.21 -9.49 -14.41
C TYR A 425 -23.45 -9.46 -12.90
N ALA A 426 -24.67 -9.10 -12.46
CA ALA A 426 -25.04 -9.09 -11.05
C ALA A 426 -24.91 -10.46 -10.35
N SER A 427 -25.13 -11.56 -11.09
CA SER A 427 -24.94 -12.92 -10.57
C SER A 427 -23.47 -13.33 -10.55
N ALA A 428 -22.68 -12.93 -11.56
CA ALA A 428 -21.25 -13.20 -11.64
C ALA A 428 -20.47 -12.50 -10.51
N ASP A 429 -20.82 -11.25 -10.20
CA ASP A 429 -20.13 -10.45 -9.17
C ASP A 429 -20.21 -11.06 -7.77
N LEU A 430 -21.27 -11.80 -7.45
CA LEU A 430 -21.43 -12.44 -6.14
C LEU A 430 -20.45 -13.58 -5.87
N VAL A 431 -19.86 -14.16 -6.91
CA VAL A 431 -18.89 -15.27 -6.81
C VAL A 431 -17.48 -14.87 -7.24
N ASN A 432 -17.29 -13.68 -7.79
CA ASN A 432 -16.01 -13.18 -8.27
C ASN A 432 -15.03 -12.95 -7.09
N GLU A 433 -13.89 -13.65 -7.13
CA GLU A 433 -12.86 -13.60 -6.09
C GLU A 433 -12.27 -12.21 -5.88
N THR A 434 -12.26 -11.35 -6.91
CA THR A 434 -11.75 -9.97 -6.82
C THR A 434 -12.48 -9.15 -5.75
N TYR A 435 -13.78 -9.40 -5.54
CA TYR A 435 -14.59 -8.69 -4.57
C TYR A 435 -14.56 -9.32 -3.17
N LYS A 436 -13.98 -10.52 -2.99
CA LYS A 436 -13.95 -11.19 -1.68
C LYS A 436 -12.86 -10.64 -0.76
N LYS A 437 -13.15 -10.50 0.54
CA LYS A 437 -12.19 -9.94 1.51
C LYS A 437 -10.86 -10.70 1.53
N ASN A 438 -10.89 -12.02 1.42
CA ASN A 438 -9.70 -12.89 1.50
C ASN A 438 -8.70 -12.69 0.35
N ASN A 439 -9.12 -12.12 -0.79
CA ASN A 439 -8.23 -11.80 -1.90
C ASN A 439 -7.29 -10.61 -1.59
N PHE A 440 -7.57 -9.86 -0.52
CA PHE A 440 -6.67 -8.85 0.05
C PHE A 440 -6.24 -9.29 1.47
N PRO A 441 -5.22 -10.17 1.59
CA PRO A 441 -4.81 -10.74 2.87
C PRO A 441 -3.85 -9.83 3.66
N TYR A 442 -3.40 -8.71 3.07
CA TYR A 442 -2.40 -7.84 3.68
C TYR A 442 -3.02 -6.91 4.72
N LYS A 443 -2.27 -6.66 5.81
CA LYS A 443 -2.71 -5.79 6.89
C LYS A 443 -2.42 -4.32 6.63
N ASN A 444 -1.17 -3.97 6.29
CA ASN A 444 -0.75 -2.61 5.92
C ASN A 444 0.65 -2.57 5.30
N ILE A 445 0.96 -1.45 4.64
CA ILE A 445 2.25 -1.18 3.98
C ILE A 445 3.35 -0.64 4.91
N LYS A 446 3.00 -0.25 6.15
CA LYS A 446 3.93 0.42 7.08
C LYS A 446 5.06 -0.51 7.54
N THR A 447 6.28 0.02 7.52
CA THR A 447 7.50 -0.58 8.07
C THR A 447 7.88 0.10 9.39
N LYS A 448 8.91 -0.40 10.08
CA LYS A 448 9.39 0.20 11.34
C LYS A 448 10.18 1.50 11.13
N ARG A 449 10.60 1.79 9.90
CA ARG A 449 11.40 2.96 9.54
C ARG A 449 10.65 4.25 9.79
N THR A 450 11.17 5.12 10.66
CA THR A 450 10.57 6.43 10.95
C THR A 450 10.63 7.36 9.74
N LEU A 451 9.53 8.03 9.44
CA LEU A 451 9.48 9.08 8.43
C LEU A 451 10.22 10.33 8.94
N THR A 452 11.04 10.93 8.07
CA THR A 452 11.68 12.22 8.33
C THR A 452 11.37 13.23 7.22
N ALA A 453 11.72 14.50 7.44
CA ALA A 453 11.53 15.57 6.46
C ALA A 453 12.23 15.27 5.12
N TYR A 454 13.47 14.77 5.15
CA TYR A 454 14.31 14.65 3.96
C TYR A 454 14.85 13.24 3.64
N ASP A 455 14.44 12.22 4.41
CA ASP A 455 14.81 10.83 4.17
C ASP A 455 13.56 9.93 4.14
N CYS A 456 12.99 9.74 2.94
CA CYS A 456 11.79 8.94 2.75
C CYS A 456 11.88 7.90 1.62
N ILE A 457 12.93 7.95 0.79
CA ILE A 457 13.08 7.06 -0.36
C ILE A 457 13.81 5.80 0.07
N HIS A 458 13.05 4.72 0.22
CA HIS A 458 13.59 3.40 0.52
C HIS A 458 12.55 2.35 0.14
N ALA A 459 13.01 1.23 -0.40
CA ALA A 459 12.10 0.17 -0.79
C ALA A 459 11.62 -0.61 0.45
N PRO A 460 10.30 -0.64 0.74
CA PRO A 460 9.78 -1.30 1.95
C PRO A 460 10.05 -2.81 1.99
N CYS A 461 10.19 -3.45 0.82
CA CYS A 461 10.58 -4.85 0.73
C CYS A 461 12.03 -5.11 1.19
N VAL A 462 12.91 -4.10 1.07
CA VAL A 462 14.31 -4.16 1.57
C VAL A 462 14.31 -4.00 3.09
N GLU A 463 13.59 -3.00 3.61
CA GLU A 463 13.46 -2.74 5.05
C GLU A 463 12.89 -3.93 5.82
N GLU A 464 11.86 -4.59 5.28
CA GLU A 464 11.24 -5.75 5.93
C GLU A 464 12.10 -7.03 5.80
N CYS A 465 13.05 -7.05 4.87
CA CYS A 465 13.94 -8.21 4.71
C CYS A 465 15.00 -8.19 5.81
N ALA A 466 15.07 -9.23 6.64
CA ALA A 466 16.02 -9.30 7.76
C ALA A 466 17.51 -9.29 7.33
N VAL A 467 17.80 -9.64 6.07
CA VAL A 467 19.14 -9.52 5.47
C VAL A 467 19.26 -8.31 4.56
N SER A 468 18.32 -7.35 4.60
CA SER A 468 18.33 -6.11 3.80
C SER A 468 18.60 -6.32 2.31
N GLN A 469 18.08 -7.40 1.73
CA GLN A 469 18.31 -7.77 0.33
C GLN A 469 17.87 -6.63 -0.60
N ASN A 470 18.76 -6.15 -1.47
CA ASN A 470 18.43 -5.15 -2.49
C ASN A 470 17.54 -5.73 -3.62
N ILE A 471 16.25 -5.91 -3.30
CA ILE A 471 15.27 -6.49 -4.22
C ILE A 471 15.12 -5.69 -5.52
N PRO A 472 14.98 -4.35 -5.50
CA PRO A 472 14.89 -3.59 -6.73
C PRO A 472 16.10 -3.70 -7.66
N GLU A 473 17.29 -4.05 -7.17
CA GLU A 473 18.49 -4.23 -8.00
C GLU A 473 18.44 -5.50 -8.84
N TYR A 474 18.20 -6.67 -8.23
CA TYR A 474 18.11 -7.88 -9.03
C TYR A 474 16.83 -7.92 -9.88
N MET A 475 15.74 -7.26 -9.44
CA MET A 475 14.55 -7.07 -10.27
C MET A 475 14.88 -6.27 -11.53
N TYR A 476 15.64 -5.17 -11.41
CA TYR A 476 16.07 -4.38 -12.56
C TYR A 476 16.89 -5.22 -13.55
N TYR A 477 17.90 -5.94 -13.07
CA TYR A 477 18.72 -6.75 -13.95
C TYR A 477 17.93 -7.89 -14.60
N THR A 478 16.99 -8.51 -13.89
CA THR A 478 16.10 -9.55 -14.43
C THR A 478 15.18 -8.98 -15.50
N ALA A 479 14.55 -7.83 -15.25
CA ALA A 479 13.67 -7.16 -16.21
C ALA A 479 14.38 -6.78 -17.53
N ASN A 480 15.71 -6.66 -17.50
CA ASN A 480 16.56 -6.33 -18.65
C ASN A 480 17.35 -7.55 -19.18
N GLY A 481 17.02 -8.78 -18.78
CA GLY A 481 17.70 -10.00 -19.23
C GLY A 481 19.15 -10.19 -18.74
N ASN A 482 19.62 -9.34 -17.82
CA ASN A 482 20.99 -9.35 -17.29
C ASN A 482 21.12 -10.28 -16.07
N PHE A 483 20.77 -11.57 -16.21
CA PHE A 483 20.63 -12.50 -15.08
C PHE A 483 21.90 -12.72 -14.25
N ASN A 484 23.09 -12.71 -14.88
CA ASN A 484 24.36 -12.80 -14.15
C ASN A 484 24.57 -11.60 -13.21
N LYS A 485 24.21 -10.39 -13.62
CA LYS A 485 24.24 -9.20 -12.74
C LYS A 485 23.19 -9.31 -11.64
N ALA A 486 22.02 -9.86 -11.97
CA ALA A 486 20.97 -10.13 -11.00
C ALA A 486 21.47 -11.08 -9.89
N PHE A 487 22.08 -12.21 -10.26
CA PHE A 487 22.66 -13.16 -9.31
C PHE A 487 23.75 -12.54 -8.43
N LYS A 488 24.69 -11.79 -9.03
CA LYS A 488 25.72 -11.06 -8.29
C LYS A 488 25.12 -10.08 -7.28
N SER A 489 24.10 -9.32 -7.67
CA SER A 489 23.42 -8.39 -6.76
C SER A 489 22.70 -9.12 -5.61
N ILE A 490 22.22 -10.35 -5.83
CA ILE A 490 21.65 -11.16 -4.75
C ILE A 490 22.74 -11.52 -3.72
N LEU A 491 23.89 -12.03 -4.20
CA LEU A 491 25.00 -12.49 -3.34
C LEU A 491 25.69 -11.39 -2.53
N LYS A 492 25.52 -10.11 -2.90
CA LYS A 492 25.97 -8.97 -2.09
C LYS A 492 25.34 -8.98 -0.69
N ASP A 493 24.09 -9.40 -0.59
CA ASP A 493 23.29 -9.33 0.65
C ASP A 493 22.89 -10.69 1.22
N ASN A 494 22.88 -11.74 0.39
CA ASN A 494 22.28 -13.01 0.71
C ASN A 494 23.14 -14.18 0.19
N PRO A 495 23.85 -14.89 1.09
CA PRO A 495 24.70 -16.01 0.70
C PRO A 495 23.96 -17.32 0.44
N LEU A 496 22.65 -17.39 0.72
CA LEU A 496 21.85 -18.60 0.55
C LEU A 496 20.68 -18.39 -0.42
N PRO A 497 20.93 -17.95 -1.67
CA PRO A 497 19.87 -17.58 -2.60
C PRO A 497 19.05 -18.76 -3.13
N ASN A 498 19.60 -19.97 -3.21
CA ASN A 498 18.84 -21.15 -3.64
C ASN A 498 17.89 -21.60 -2.52
N ILE A 499 18.37 -21.66 -1.28
CA ILE A 499 17.54 -21.97 -0.10
C ILE A 499 16.45 -20.91 0.08
N THR A 500 16.83 -19.63 0.09
CA THR A 500 15.86 -18.54 0.28
C THR A 500 14.98 -18.28 -0.94
N GLY A 501 15.31 -18.81 -2.12
CA GLY A 501 14.43 -18.84 -3.29
C GLY A 501 13.36 -19.94 -3.20
N ASN A 502 13.59 -20.96 -2.38
CA ASN A 502 12.68 -22.09 -2.25
C ASN A 502 11.77 -21.99 -1.01
N VAL A 503 12.32 -21.62 0.16
CA VAL A 503 11.62 -21.82 1.45
C VAL A 503 11.61 -20.62 2.39
N CYS A 504 12.05 -19.44 1.95
CA CYS A 504 11.82 -18.23 2.72
C CYS A 504 10.30 -17.95 2.81
N ASP A 505 9.90 -17.29 3.89
CA ASP A 505 8.55 -16.79 4.18
C ASP A 505 8.20 -15.50 3.44
N HIS A 506 9.20 -14.85 2.83
CA HIS A 506 9.08 -13.62 2.03
C HIS A 506 8.30 -12.50 2.71
N LEU A 507 8.67 -12.17 3.95
CA LEU A 507 8.13 -11.00 4.64
C LEU A 507 8.18 -9.73 3.78
N CYS A 508 9.23 -9.59 2.96
CA CYS A 508 9.37 -8.56 1.94
C CYS A 508 8.17 -8.39 0.98
N GLN A 509 7.46 -9.48 0.61
CA GLN A 509 6.27 -9.40 -0.24
C GLN A 509 5.08 -8.77 0.48
N SER A 510 4.97 -8.99 1.79
CA SER A 510 3.89 -8.41 2.62
C SER A 510 3.96 -6.88 2.72
N LYS A 511 5.12 -6.30 2.38
CA LYS A 511 5.39 -4.85 2.35
C LYS A 511 5.70 -4.34 0.95
N CYS A 512 5.47 -5.14 -0.10
CA CYS A 512 5.62 -4.66 -1.47
C CYS A 512 4.58 -3.56 -1.73
N THR A 513 4.99 -2.39 -2.24
CA THR A 513 4.06 -1.28 -2.52
C THR A 513 2.93 -1.67 -3.47
N ARG A 514 3.14 -2.69 -4.31
CA ARG A 514 2.10 -3.23 -5.21
C ARG A 514 0.87 -3.80 -4.51
N ILE A 515 0.93 -4.16 -3.22
CA ILE A 515 -0.28 -4.56 -2.48
C ILE A 515 -1.38 -3.49 -2.53
N ASN A 516 -1.00 -2.21 -2.72
CA ASN A 516 -1.94 -1.09 -2.83
C ASN A 516 -2.43 -0.83 -4.28
N TYR A 517 -1.98 -1.64 -5.25
CA TYR A 517 -2.30 -1.54 -6.67
C TYR A 517 -3.00 -2.83 -7.13
N ASP A 518 -2.30 -3.95 -7.01
CA ASP A 518 -2.66 -5.27 -7.53
C ASP A 518 -2.05 -6.36 -6.60
N ASN A 519 -1.48 -7.43 -7.14
CA ASN A 519 -0.78 -8.45 -6.35
C ASN A 519 0.71 -8.11 -6.18
N PRO A 520 1.33 -8.42 -5.01
CA PRO A 520 2.76 -8.18 -4.82
C PRO A 520 3.61 -8.97 -5.82
N LEU A 521 4.85 -8.55 -5.97
CA LEU A 521 5.82 -9.24 -6.83
C LEU A 521 6.10 -10.66 -6.32
N LEU A 522 6.33 -11.62 -7.23
CA LEU A 522 6.86 -12.95 -6.92
C LEU A 522 8.37 -12.88 -6.61
N ILE A 523 8.72 -12.16 -5.55
CA ILE A 523 10.10 -11.95 -5.07
C ILE A 523 10.80 -13.30 -4.84
N ARG A 524 10.09 -14.28 -4.27
CA ARG A 524 10.60 -15.66 -4.13
C ARG A 524 10.91 -16.31 -5.46
N GLY A 525 9.92 -16.32 -6.34
CA GLY A 525 9.97 -17.03 -7.63
C GLY A 525 11.08 -16.48 -8.51
N ILE A 526 11.24 -15.16 -8.57
CA ILE A 526 12.32 -14.51 -9.33
C ILE A 526 13.68 -14.85 -8.73
N LYS A 527 13.84 -14.78 -7.41
CA LYS A 527 15.11 -15.15 -6.76
C LYS A 527 15.51 -16.58 -7.10
N ARG A 528 14.55 -17.52 -7.03
CA ARG A 528 14.76 -18.93 -7.37
C ARG A 528 15.12 -19.13 -8.83
N PHE A 529 14.41 -18.48 -9.74
CA PHE A 529 14.74 -18.51 -11.17
C PHE A 529 16.18 -18.08 -11.42
N ILE A 530 16.61 -16.98 -10.79
CA ILE A 530 17.97 -16.48 -10.93
C ILE A 530 18.98 -17.47 -10.34
N SER A 531 18.77 -17.92 -9.10
CA SER A 531 19.76 -18.73 -8.37
C SER A 531 19.93 -20.15 -8.91
N GLU A 532 18.85 -20.77 -9.39
CA GLU A 532 18.92 -22.14 -9.93
C GLU A 532 19.50 -22.17 -11.36
N LYS A 533 19.20 -21.16 -12.19
CA LYS A 533 19.66 -21.13 -13.59
C LYS A 533 21.01 -20.43 -13.78
N PHE A 534 21.38 -19.51 -12.90
CA PHE A 534 22.58 -18.68 -13.04
C PHE A 534 23.42 -18.76 -11.76
N HIS A 535 24.58 -19.43 -11.85
CA HIS A 535 25.41 -19.76 -10.70
C HIS A 535 26.90 -19.54 -11.00
N SER A 536 27.26 -18.46 -11.70
CA SER A 536 28.68 -18.15 -11.91
C SER A 536 29.35 -17.78 -10.57
N ILE A 537 29.90 -18.79 -9.90
CA ILE A 537 30.61 -18.72 -8.62
C ILE A 537 32.01 -18.10 -8.79
N ALA A 538 32.50 -17.97 -10.03
CA ALA A 538 33.86 -17.57 -10.38
C ALA A 538 34.25 -16.11 -10.04
N GLU A 539 33.36 -15.33 -9.43
CA GLU A 539 33.57 -13.89 -9.21
C GLU A 539 33.29 -13.41 -7.77
N ILE A 540 33.34 -14.31 -6.78
CA ILE A 540 33.25 -13.91 -5.37
C ILE A 540 34.57 -13.23 -4.96
N ASN A 541 34.56 -11.89 -4.93
CA ASN A 541 35.72 -11.09 -4.54
C ASN A 541 35.84 -11.02 -3.02
N THR A 542 36.89 -11.61 -2.47
CA THR A 542 37.26 -11.50 -1.06
C THR A 542 38.34 -10.44 -0.86
N ASN A 543 38.29 -9.74 0.27
CA ASN A 543 39.37 -8.84 0.66
C ASN A 543 40.65 -9.64 1.01
N ASN A 544 41.80 -8.95 0.93
CA ASN A 544 43.07 -9.49 1.41
C ASN A 544 42.94 -9.96 2.86
N LYS A 545 43.61 -11.07 3.20
CA LYS A 545 43.63 -11.63 4.56
C LYS A 545 44.04 -10.55 5.56
N ASN A 546 43.23 -10.37 6.60
CA ASN A 546 43.44 -9.33 7.62
C ASN A 546 44.19 -9.83 8.87
N GLY A 547 44.49 -11.13 8.94
CA GLY A 547 45.21 -11.77 10.05
C GLY A 547 44.32 -12.18 11.24
N LEU A 548 43.03 -11.87 11.20
CA LEU A 548 42.06 -12.18 12.26
C LEU A 548 41.39 -13.53 12.02
N LYS A 549 41.07 -14.23 13.12
CA LYS A 549 40.46 -15.57 13.12
C LYS A 549 39.08 -15.54 13.76
N ALA A 550 38.11 -16.17 13.11
CA ALA A 550 36.77 -16.33 13.64
C ALA A 550 36.34 -17.80 13.63
N ALA A 551 35.78 -18.26 14.74
CA ALA A 551 35.14 -19.57 14.83
C ALA A 551 33.61 -19.40 14.82
N VAL A 552 32.92 -20.27 14.08
CA VAL A 552 31.46 -20.29 13.95
C VAL A 552 30.97 -21.65 14.40
N ILE A 553 30.10 -21.71 15.41
CA ILE A 553 29.54 -22.95 15.94
C ILE A 553 28.14 -23.15 15.36
N GLY A 554 27.99 -24.18 14.53
CA GLY A 554 26.76 -24.53 13.81
C GLY A 554 26.79 -24.08 12.35
N ALA A 555 26.60 -25.02 11.42
CA ALA A 555 26.51 -24.78 9.99
C ALA A 555 25.07 -24.60 9.50
N GLY A 556 24.19 -24.00 10.32
CA GLY A 556 22.84 -23.58 9.93
C GLY A 556 22.83 -22.22 9.23
N PRO A 557 21.67 -21.74 8.72
CA PRO A 557 21.58 -20.50 7.95
C PRO A 557 22.20 -19.27 8.63
N SER A 558 22.04 -19.14 9.95
CA SER A 558 22.64 -18.04 10.72
C SER A 558 24.18 -18.09 10.73
N GLY A 559 24.76 -19.26 11.05
CA GLY A 559 26.21 -19.46 11.08
C GLY A 559 26.84 -19.34 9.69
N LEU A 560 26.20 -19.92 8.68
CA LEU A 560 26.62 -19.81 7.28
C LEU A 560 26.64 -18.36 6.79
N CYS A 561 25.61 -17.57 7.12
CA CYS A 561 25.53 -16.17 6.77
C CYS A 561 26.66 -15.35 7.44
N CYS A 562 26.86 -15.55 8.75
CA CYS A 562 27.94 -14.90 9.49
C CYS A 562 29.32 -15.25 8.91
N ALA A 563 29.56 -16.55 8.66
CA ALA A 563 30.82 -17.04 8.12
C ALA A 563 31.16 -16.43 6.76
N TYR A 564 30.17 -16.34 5.86
CA TYR A 564 30.34 -15.76 4.54
C TYR A 564 30.80 -14.30 4.60
N PHE A 565 30.10 -13.44 5.35
CA PHE A 565 30.44 -12.02 5.40
C PHE A 565 31.78 -11.75 6.09
N LEU A 566 32.15 -12.53 7.10
CA LEU A 566 33.48 -12.46 7.70
C LEU A 566 34.57 -12.87 6.71
N ALA A 567 34.36 -13.95 5.95
CA ALA A 567 35.30 -14.42 4.94
C ALA A 567 35.51 -13.39 3.82
N LEU A 568 34.44 -12.72 3.36
CA LEU A 568 34.54 -11.62 2.39
C LEU A 568 35.42 -10.46 2.90
N GLN A 569 35.49 -10.24 4.21
CA GLN A 569 36.35 -9.21 4.81
C GLN A 569 37.78 -9.68 5.13
N GLY A 570 38.16 -10.90 4.73
CA GLY A 570 39.53 -11.42 4.83
C GLY A 570 39.84 -12.13 6.16
N PHE A 571 38.83 -12.48 6.96
CA PHE A 571 39.02 -13.29 8.17
C PHE A 571 39.33 -14.75 7.81
N GLU A 572 40.14 -15.43 8.63
CA GLU A 572 40.24 -16.89 8.61
C GLU A 572 39.05 -17.49 9.38
N VAL A 573 38.08 -18.06 8.67
CA VAL A 573 36.80 -18.51 9.24
C VAL A 573 36.71 -20.04 9.28
N ASN A 574 36.50 -20.58 10.49
CA ASN A 574 36.31 -22.01 10.75
C ASN A 574 34.90 -22.29 11.29
N VAL A 575 34.10 -23.07 10.56
CA VAL A 575 32.76 -23.50 10.96
C VAL A 575 32.81 -24.91 11.56
N TYR A 576 32.33 -25.07 12.79
CA TYR A 576 32.27 -26.33 13.52
C TYR A 576 30.83 -26.85 13.56
N GLU A 577 30.59 -28.04 12.99
CA GLU A 577 29.25 -28.63 12.86
C GLU A 577 29.22 -30.03 13.50
N GLY A 578 28.22 -30.28 14.33
CA GLY A 578 28.06 -31.55 15.04
C GLY A 578 27.61 -32.70 14.13
N LYS A 579 26.94 -32.40 13.02
CA LYS A 579 26.46 -33.37 12.02
C LYS A 579 27.46 -33.57 10.88
N SER A 580 27.17 -34.52 10.00
CA SER A 580 27.97 -34.83 8.81
C SER A 580 27.69 -33.91 7.60
N PHE A 581 26.80 -32.94 7.74
CA PHE A 581 26.34 -32.06 6.65
C PHE A 581 26.13 -30.62 7.13
N ALA A 582 26.22 -29.66 6.19
CA ALA A 582 25.89 -28.26 6.40
C ALA A 582 24.43 -27.93 6.00
N GLY A 583 23.96 -26.76 6.43
CA GLY A 583 22.59 -26.25 6.21
C GLY A 583 21.66 -26.42 7.42
N GLY A 584 22.09 -27.11 8.48
CA GLY A 584 21.36 -27.20 9.75
C GLY A 584 19.93 -27.78 9.60
N MET A 585 18.92 -27.06 10.11
CA MET A 585 17.52 -27.50 10.05
C MET A 585 16.96 -27.52 8.62
N VAL A 586 17.53 -26.73 7.70
CA VAL A 586 17.13 -26.69 6.30
C VAL A 586 17.37 -28.03 5.63
N SER A 587 18.61 -28.53 5.70
CA SER A 587 18.96 -29.85 5.15
C SER A 587 18.34 -31.00 5.94
N GLY A 588 18.05 -30.75 7.21
CA GLY A 588 17.60 -31.76 8.16
C GLY A 588 16.10 -32.03 8.17
N SER A 589 15.27 -31.00 8.07
CA SER A 589 13.83 -31.10 8.36
C SER A 589 12.91 -30.55 7.28
N ILE A 590 13.40 -29.72 6.36
CA ILE A 590 12.57 -29.20 5.28
C ILE A 590 12.41 -30.29 4.21
N PRO A 591 11.20 -30.67 3.80
CA PRO A 591 10.99 -31.76 2.85
C PRO A 591 11.48 -31.47 1.42
N ASN A 592 11.82 -32.53 0.66
CA ASN A 592 12.31 -32.44 -0.73
C ASN A 592 11.34 -31.75 -1.68
N PHE A 593 10.03 -31.91 -1.47
CA PHE A 593 9.00 -31.27 -2.29
C PHE A 593 8.93 -29.73 -2.11
N ARG A 594 9.66 -29.18 -1.12
CA ARG A 594 9.85 -27.73 -0.92
C ARG A 594 11.26 -27.26 -1.25
N LEU A 595 12.28 -28.08 -0.99
CA LEU A 595 13.68 -27.75 -1.21
C LEU A 595 14.52 -28.99 -1.52
N ASN A 596 15.11 -29.02 -2.71
CA ASN A 596 16.00 -30.10 -3.13
C ASN A 596 17.41 -29.96 -2.52
N ASP A 597 18.15 -31.08 -2.48
CA ASP A 597 19.50 -31.11 -1.91
C ASP A 597 20.54 -30.38 -2.78
N GLU A 598 20.31 -30.32 -4.10
CA GLU A 598 21.18 -29.60 -5.03
C GLU A 598 21.22 -28.10 -4.75
N SER A 599 20.06 -27.49 -4.46
CA SER A 599 19.93 -26.09 -4.05
C SER A 599 20.75 -25.78 -2.80
N ILE A 600 20.68 -26.66 -1.81
CA ILE A 600 21.46 -26.52 -0.57
C ILE A 600 22.94 -26.61 -0.90
N LYS A 601 23.34 -27.64 -1.67
CA LYS A 601 24.74 -27.84 -2.05
C LYS A 601 25.30 -26.62 -2.76
N ASN A 602 24.58 -26.04 -3.70
CA ASN A 602 25.00 -24.85 -4.46
C ASN A 602 25.28 -23.67 -3.53
N ASP A 603 24.40 -23.41 -2.56
CA ASP A 603 24.62 -22.34 -1.57
C ASP A 603 25.83 -22.62 -0.66
N ILE A 604 26.07 -23.87 -0.28
CA ILE A 604 27.25 -24.24 0.51
C ILE A 604 28.55 -24.08 -0.31
N GLU A 605 28.55 -24.39 -1.61
CA GLU A 605 29.72 -24.19 -2.46
C GLU A 605 30.07 -22.71 -2.67
N ILE A 606 29.07 -21.82 -2.70
CA ILE A 606 29.26 -20.36 -2.69
C ILE A 606 30.07 -19.95 -1.44
N ILE A 607 29.68 -20.47 -0.27
CA ILE A 607 30.33 -20.15 1.01
C ILE A 607 31.74 -20.74 1.09
N LYS A 608 31.95 -21.96 0.59
CA LYS A 608 33.30 -22.55 0.48
C LYS A 608 34.21 -21.72 -0.43
N THR A 609 33.67 -21.25 -1.56
CA THR A 609 34.43 -20.42 -2.52
C THR A 609 34.84 -19.08 -1.90
N ALA A 610 34.04 -18.53 -0.99
CA ALA A 610 34.42 -17.35 -0.20
C ALA A 610 35.59 -17.61 0.78
N GLY A 611 36.02 -18.86 0.96
CA GLY A 611 37.19 -19.24 1.78
C GLY A 611 36.86 -19.80 3.17
N VAL A 612 35.60 -20.12 3.44
CA VAL A 612 35.16 -20.70 4.72
C VAL A 612 35.55 -22.18 4.84
N GLN A 613 36.12 -22.56 5.98
CA GLN A 613 36.52 -23.94 6.27
C GLN A 613 35.50 -24.65 7.15
N PHE A 614 35.13 -25.88 6.81
CA PHE A 614 34.12 -26.65 7.55
C PHE A 614 34.72 -27.85 8.28
N HIS A 615 34.34 -28.02 9.54
CA HIS A 615 34.73 -29.12 10.42
C HIS A 615 33.47 -29.89 10.86
N PHE A 616 33.13 -30.94 10.11
CA PHE A 616 31.95 -31.78 10.36
C PHE A 616 32.20 -32.86 11.42
N ASN A 617 31.11 -33.39 11.98
CA ASN A 617 31.13 -34.40 13.05
C ASN A 617 31.89 -33.93 14.31
N GLN A 618 31.90 -32.62 14.57
CA GLN A 618 32.57 -32.01 15.71
C GLN A 618 31.53 -31.34 16.62
N LYS A 619 30.93 -32.13 17.52
CA LYS A 619 30.05 -31.57 18.55
C LYS A 619 30.88 -30.75 19.53
N VAL A 620 30.58 -29.46 19.65
CA VAL A 620 31.26 -28.57 20.61
C VAL A 620 30.82 -28.90 22.03
N THR A 621 31.80 -29.24 22.86
CA THR A 621 31.64 -29.41 24.32
C THR A 621 32.06 -28.14 25.04
N GLU A 622 31.73 -27.99 26.32
CA GLU A 622 32.16 -26.82 27.10
C GLU A 622 33.69 -26.63 27.10
N LYS A 623 34.45 -27.72 27.26
CA LYS A 623 35.91 -27.67 27.16
C LYS A 623 36.39 -27.19 25.79
N PHE A 624 35.74 -27.67 24.72
CA PHE A 624 36.11 -27.27 23.36
C PHE A 624 35.70 -25.82 23.06
N PHE A 625 34.55 -25.36 23.57
CA PHE A 625 34.12 -23.97 23.47
C PHE A 625 35.16 -23.01 24.07
N ILE A 626 35.67 -23.31 25.28
CA ILE A 626 36.71 -22.52 25.95
C ILE A 626 38.03 -22.52 25.15
N ASP A 627 38.36 -23.65 24.52
CA ASP A 627 39.54 -23.77 23.66
C ASP A 627 39.39 -22.94 22.38
N LEU A 628 38.21 -22.97 21.74
CA LEU A 628 37.91 -22.12 20.57
C LEU A 628 38.02 -20.63 20.91
N GLN A 629 37.57 -20.22 22.09
CA GLN A 629 37.67 -18.83 22.56
C GLN A 629 39.14 -18.39 22.70
N LYS A 630 40.07 -19.29 23.04
CA LYS A 630 41.50 -18.97 23.17
C LYS A 630 42.23 -18.92 21.82
N ARG A 631 41.73 -19.63 20.81
CA ARG A 631 42.37 -19.80 19.49
C ARG A 631 41.88 -18.81 18.43
N ASN A 632 40.80 -18.08 18.69
CA ASN A 632 40.15 -17.19 17.73
C ASN A 632 39.89 -15.84 18.38
N ASP A 633 39.94 -14.78 17.58
CA ASP A 633 39.65 -13.42 18.04
C ASP A 633 38.16 -13.23 18.32
N TYR A 634 37.31 -13.91 17.53
CA TYR A 634 35.85 -13.85 17.63
C TYR A 634 35.22 -15.23 17.53
N LEU A 635 34.09 -15.41 18.23
CA LEU A 635 33.27 -16.61 18.19
C LEU A 635 31.82 -16.26 17.87
N PHE A 636 31.17 -16.99 16.97
CA PHE A 636 29.73 -16.87 16.72
C PHE A 636 29.01 -18.18 17.02
N VAL A 637 27.91 -18.13 17.78
CA VAL A 637 27.10 -19.29 18.15
C VAL A 637 25.77 -19.27 17.40
N GLY A 638 25.61 -20.19 16.44
CA GLY A 638 24.44 -20.35 15.58
C GLY A 638 23.88 -21.77 15.58
N VAL A 639 23.81 -22.41 16.76
CA VAL A 639 23.42 -23.82 16.90
C VAL A 639 21.94 -24.12 16.66
N GLY A 640 21.08 -23.12 16.77
CA GLY A 640 19.63 -23.24 16.57
C GLY A 640 18.88 -24.05 17.64
N ALA A 641 17.57 -24.26 17.43
CA ALA A 641 16.69 -24.98 18.35
C ALA A 641 16.54 -26.46 17.94
N GLN A 642 17.46 -27.31 18.37
CA GLN A 642 17.59 -28.67 17.82
C GLN A 642 16.69 -29.74 18.46
N LYS A 643 15.89 -29.40 19.49
CA LYS A 643 15.14 -30.38 20.29
C LYS A 643 13.65 -30.12 20.31
N SER A 644 12.81 -31.10 19.98
CA SER A 644 11.35 -30.97 20.03
C SER A 644 10.83 -30.77 21.46
N LYS A 645 9.78 -29.94 21.60
CA LYS A 645 9.03 -29.79 22.85
C LYS A 645 8.10 -30.99 23.04
N ARG A 646 7.99 -31.45 24.29
CA ARG A 646 7.06 -32.53 24.68
C ARG A 646 5.69 -31.97 25.09
N LEU A 647 4.61 -32.66 24.74
CA LEU A 647 3.22 -32.40 25.15
C LEU A 647 3.05 -32.50 26.67
N LYS A 648 3.84 -33.35 27.34
CA LYS A 648 3.76 -33.65 28.77
C LYS A 648 2.40 -34.26 29.16
N ILE A 649 1.91 -35.17 28.34
CA ILE A 649 0.68 -35.93 28.58
C ILE A 649 0.98 -37.42 28.76
N GLN A 650 0.07 -38.14 29.40
CA GLN A 650 0.17 -39.59 29.53
C GLN A 650 0.16 -40.25 28.14
N GLY A 651 1.07 -41.21 27.90
CA GLY A 651 1.14 -41.98 26.66
C GLY A 651 1.97 -41.35 25.53
N GLU A 652 2.64 -40.21 25.76
CA GLU A 652 3.49 -39.55 24.77
C GLU A 652 4.70 -40.40 24.32
N GLU A 653 5.16 -41.34 25.16
CA GLU A 653 6.32 -42.21 24.87
C GLU A 653 5.91 -43.57 24.26
N LEU A 654 4.63 -43.74 23.88
CA LEU A 654 4.15 -44.99 23.27
C LEU A 654 4.73 -45.21 21.87
N ASN A 655 4.92 -46.47 21.50
CA ASN A 655 5.29 -46.82 20.12
C ASN A 655 4.20 -46.33 19.14
N GLY A 656 4.60 -45.70 18.04
CA GLY A 656 3.70 -45.04 17.10
C GLY A 656 3.51 -43.54 17.35
N VAL A 657 3.96 -43.02 18.51
CA VAL A 657 4.08 -41.57 18.77
C VAL A 657 5.50 -41.12 18.45
N THR A 658 5.65 -40.07 17.64
CA THR A 658 6.96 -39.50 17.29
C THR A 658 6.89 -37.98 17.26
N ASP A 659 8.02 -37.31 17.42
CA ASP A 659 8.11 -35.86 17.26
C ASP A 659 8.41 -35.47 15.81
N GLN A 660 8.02 -34.25 15.45
CA GLN A 660 8.13 -33.75 14.08
C GLN A 660 9.56 -33.74 13.54
N LEU A 661 10.56 -33.45 14.39
CA LEU A 661 11.94 -33.40 13.94
C LEU A 661 12.43 -34.82 13.65
N SER A 662 12.32 -35.74 14.60
CA SER A 662 12.72 -37.13 14.39
C SER A 662 12.08 -37.74 13.14
N PHE A 663 10.78 -37.48 12.92
CA PHE A 663 10.07 -37.92 11.72
C PHE A 663 10.67 -37.31 10.44
N LEU A 664 10.75 -35.98 10.34
CA LEU A 664 11.23 -35.29 9.15
C LEU A 664 12.70 -35.61 8.82
N PHE A 665 13.56 -35.72 9.84
CA PHE A 665 14.97 -36.10 9.67
C PHE A 665 15.13 -37.50 9.08
N LYS A 666 14.33 -38.48 9.53
CA LYS A 666 14.37 -39.84 8.98
C LYS A 666 13.96 -39.85 7.52
N VAL A 667 12.86 -39.16 7.18
CA VAL A 667 12.39 -39.05 5.80
C VAL A 667 13.44 -38.37 4.92
N ARG A 668 14.07 -37.28 5.38
CA ARG A 668 15.14 -36.58 4.63
C ARG A 668 16.38 -37.43 4.39
N LYS A 669 16.72 -38.33 5.31
CA LYS A 669 17.82 -39.29 5.13
C LYS A 669 17.46 -40.50 4.26
N ASN A 670 16.25 -40.54 3.71
CA ASN A 670 15.69 -41.71 3.04
C ASN A 670 15.72 -42.97 3.93
N GLU A 671 15.63 -42.80 5.25
CA GLU A 671 15.42 -43.91 6.17
C GLU A 671 13.98 -44.42 6.04
N ASN A 672 13.77 -45.73 6.18
CA ASN A 672 12.44 -46.30 6.07
C ASN A 672 11.57 -45.88 7.26
N VAL A 673 10.53 -45.07 7.01
CA VAL A 673 9.55 -44.65 8.00
C VAL A 673 8.24 -45.37 7.73
N ILE A 674 7.85 -46.26 8.63
CA ILE A 674 6.62 -47.04 8.53
C ILE A 674 5.49 -46.27 9.23
N LEU A 675 4.50 -45.83 8.46
CA LEU A 675 3.25 -45.25 8.95
C LEU A 675 2.08 -46.17 8.60
N GLY A 676 1.07 -46.23 9.46
CA GLY A 676 -0.24 -46.81 9.14
C GLY A 676 -1.04 -45.91 8.20
N LYS A 677 -2.32 -46.25 7.99
CA LYS A 677 -3.19 -45.52 7.06
C LYS A 677 -3.81 -44.26 7.67
N SER A 678 -3.76 -44.10 8.99
CA SER A 678 -4.32 -42.96 9.71
C SER A 678 -3.29 -42.28 10.62
N VAL A 679 -3.05 -40.98 10.42
CA VAL A 679 -2.03 -40.21 11.16
C VAL A 679 -2.64 -38.94 11.74
N ALA A 680 -2.39 -38.68 13.02
CA ALA A 680 -2.66 -37.37 13.64
C ALA A 680 -1.38 -36.53 13.72
N VAL A 681 -1.50 -35.23 13.42
CA VAL A 681 -0.43 -34.25 13.61
C VAL A 681 -0.91 -33.17 14.58
N ILE A 682 -0.18 -32.96 15.66
CA ILE A 682 -0.59 -32.03 16.73
C ILE A 682 0.24 -30.75 16.63
N GLY A 683 -0.37 -29.65 16.18
CA GLY A 683 0.30 -28.36 16.02
C GLY A 683 -0.33 -27.49 14.94
N GLY A 684 0.19 -26.26 14.79
CA GLY A 684 -0.28 -25.33 13.74
C GLY A 684 0.81 -24.44 13.16
N GLY A 685 2.08 -24.70 13.50
CA GLY A 685 3.24 -23.99 12.93
C GLY A 685 3.76 -24.65 11.65
N LEU A 686 4.77 -24.05 11.03
CA LEU A 686 5.30 -24.52 9.75
C LEU A 686 5.79 -25.98 9.80
N SER A 687 6.49 -26.38 10.86
CA SER A 687 6.93 -27.78 11.03
C SER A 687 5.77 -28.77 11.16
N ALA A 688 4.61 -28.34 11.68
CA ALA A 688 3.42 -29.18 11.74
C ALA A 688 2.82 -29.38 10.34
N ILE A 689 2.80 -28.32 9.53
CA ILE A 689 2.38 -28.40 8.13
C ILE A 689 3.32 -29.31 7.33
N ASP A 690 4.64 -29.12 7.45
CA ASP A 690 5.62 -29.97 6.77
C ASP A 690 5.48 -31.44 7.18
N ALA A 691 5.28 -31.72 8.46
CA ALA A 691 5.05 -33.07 8.96
C ALA A 691 3.75 -33.67 8.40
N ALA A 692 2.64 -32.92 8.39
CA ALA A 692 1.36 -33.39 7.88
C ALA A 692 1.41 -33.68 6.37
N ARG A 693 2.01 -32.78 5.58
CA ARG A 693 2.17 -32.92 4.12
C ARG A 693 3.13 -34.05 3.77
N THR A 694 4.19 -34.24 4.57
CA THR A 694 5.10 -35.39 4.42
C THR A 694 4.40 -36.70 4.77
N ALA A 695 3.65 -36.75 5.87
CA ALA A 695 2.87 -37.92 6.25
C ALA A 695 1.85 -38.27 5.16
N LYS A 696 1.17 -37.29 4.56
CA LYS A 696 0.19 -37.50 3.48
C LYS A 696 0.82 -38.23 2.28
N ARG A 697 2.05 -37.86 1.91
CA ARG A 697 2.82 -38.51 0.83
C ARG A 697 3.17 -39.96 1.16
N LEU A 698 3.55 -40.24 2.41
CA LEU A 698 3.90 -41.60 2.86
C LEU A 698 2.68 -42.53 2.96
N VAL A 699 1.53 -42.03 3.43
CA VAL A 699 0.32 -42.87 3.59
C VAL A 699 -0.43 -43.08 2.28
N GLY A 700 -0.17 -42.23 1.29
CA GLY A 700 -0.76 -42.29 -0.06
C GLY A 700 -2.15 -41.66 -0.16
N LYS A 701 -2.75 -41.74 -1.36
CA LYS A 701 -4.05 -41.13 -1.68
C LYS A 701 -5.16 -41.59 -0.72
N ASP A 702 -5.22 -42.89 -0.45
CA ASP A 702 -6.23 -43.52 0.43
C ASP A 702 -5.93 -43.37 1.93
N GLY A 703 -4.78 -42.78 2.29
CA GLY A 703 -4.41 -42.55 3.68
C GLY A 703 -5.01 -41.25 4.23
N LYS A 704 -5.39 -41.27 5.51
CA LYS A 704 -5.97 -40.15 6.25
C LYS A 704 -4.90 -39.46 7.09
N VAL A 705 -4.78 -38.15 6.95
CA VAL A 705 -3.97 -37.29 7.84
C VAL A 705 -4.87 -36.22 8.42
N MET A 706 -4.85 -36.10 9.75
CA MET A 706 -5.63 -35.11 10.49
C MET A 706 -4.69 -34.22 11.30
N MET A 707 -4.80 -32.91 11.14
CA MET A 707 -4.11 -31.92 11.96
C MET A 707 -5.02 -31.41 13.08
N LEU A 708 -4.58 -31.57 14.32
CA LEU A 708 -5.28 -31.12 15.52
C LEU A 708 -4.66 -29.81 16.01
N TYR A 709 -5.45 -28.74 16.06
CA TYR A 709 -4.99 -27.43 16.48
C TYR A 709 -5.90 -26.82 17.56
N ARG A 710 -5.29 -26.35 18.66
CA ARG A 710 -6.02 -25.83 19.83
C ARG A 710 -6.65 -24.44 19.66
N ARG A 711 -6.49 -23.81 18.49
CA ARG A 711 -7.10 -22.50 18.14
C ARG A 711 -7.73 -22.60 16.74
N THR A 712 -8.18 -21.48 16.17
CA THR A 712 -8.71 -21.46 14.81
C THR A 712 -7.60 -21.28 13.76
N LYS A 713 -7.89 -21.59 12.50
CA LYS A 713 -7.07 -21.35 11.31
C LYS A 713 -6.57 -19.90 11.26
N ARG A 714 -7.35 -18.94 11.77
CA ARG A 714 -6.98 -17.52 11.84
C ARG A 714 -5.80 -17.25 12.78
N GLU A 715 -5.62 -18.05 13.83
CA GLU A 715 -4.50 -17.91 14.78
C GLU A 715 -3.32 -18.85 14.50
N MET A 716 -3.37 -19.66 13.44
CA MET A 716 -2.25 -20.53 13.07
C MET A 716 -0.98 -19.70 12.80
N PRO A 717 0.18 -20.08 13.35
CA PRO A 717 1.45 -19.43 13.04
C PRO A 717 1.92 -19.61 11.59
N ALA A 718 1.45 -20.65 10.90
CA ALA A 718 1.82 -20.89 9.51
C ALA A 718 1.18 -19.88 8.54
N GLY A 719 1.87 -19.62 7.43
CA GLY A 719 1.37 -18.72 6.37
C GLY A 719 0.12 -19.25 5.68
N GLN A 720 -0.74 -18.36 5.18
CA GLN A 720 -2.01 -18.73 4.54
C GLN A 720 -1.81 -19.64 3.32
N ASP A 721 -0.76 -19.40 2.52
CA ASP A 721 -0.44 -20.23 1.34
C ASP A 721 -0.12 -21.68 1.75
N GLU A 722 0.59 -21.87 2.86
CA GLU A 722 0.93 -23.20 3.38
C GLU A 722 -0.31 -23.92 3.95
N ILE A 723 -1.22 -23.17 4.58
CA ILE A 723 -2.50 -23.72 5.05
C ILE A 723 -3.38 -24.09 3.86
N LYS A 724 -3.43 -23.26 2.81
CA LYS A 724 -4.15 -23.56 1.57
C LYS A 724 -3.58 -24.83 0.93
N ALA A 725 -2.27 -24.92 0.76
CA ALA A 725 -1.62 -26.11 0.21
C ALA A 725 -1.92 -27.39 1.02
N LEU A 726 -1.97 -27.29 2.35
CA LEU A 726 -2.35 -28.39 3.23
C LEU A 726 -3.79 -28.87 2.96
N LEU A 727 -4.74 -27.94 2.84
CA LEU A 727 -6.15 -28.26 2.57
C LEU A 727 -6.35 -28.80 1.15
N ASP A 728 -5.67 -28.22 0.15
CA ASP A 728 -5.71 -28.66 -1.25
C ASP A 728 -5.18 -30.11 -1.39
N GLU A 729 -4.22 -30.52 -0.55
CA GLU A 729 -3.70 -31.91 -0.49
C GLU A 729 -4.63 -32.89 0.26
N GLY A 730 -5.82 -32.44 0.69
CA GLY A 730 -6.84 -33.27 1.36
C GLY A 730 -6.51 -33.63 2.81
N ILE A 731 -5.71 -32.81 3.49
CA ILE A 731 -5.39 -32.97 4.91
C ILE A 731 -6.47 -32.26 5.74
N GLU A 732 -7.09 -32.98 6.67
CA GLU A 732 -8.15 -32.42 7.52
C GLU A 732 -7.54 -31.51 8.60
N LEU A 733 -8.03 -30.27 8.71
CA LEU A 733 -7.71 -29.37 9.83
C LEU A 733 -8.87 -29.34 10.81
N HIS A 734 -8.65 -29.82 12.02
CA HIS A 734 -9.63 -29.71 13.10
C HIS A 734 -9.17 -28.66 14.11
N GLU A 735 -9.92 -27.56 14.12
CA GLU A 735 -9.70 -26.39 14.96
C GLU A 735 -10.26 -26.61 16.36
N LEU A 736 -9.75 -25.83 17.33
CA LEU A 736 -10.23 -25.83 18.70
C LEU A 736 -10.19 -27.22 19.39
N ILE A 737 -9.16 -28.01 19.12
CA ILE A 737 -8.96 -29.33 19.75
C ILE A 737 -7.57 -29.39 20.39
N ALA A 738 -7.50 -29.85 21.64
CA ALA A 738 -6.24 -30.12 22.34
C ALA A 738 -6.19 -31.58 22.87
N PRO A 739 -5.03 -32.25 22.79
CA PRO A 739 -4.87 -33.60 23.32
C PRO A 739 -4.69 -33.59 24.86
N VAL A 740 -5.20 -34.64 25.51
CA VAL A 740 -5.19 -34.83 26.98
C VAL A 740 -4.40 -36.08 27.38
N SER A 741 -4.58 -37.19 26.67
CA SER A 741 -3.87 -38.45 26.93
C SER A 741 -3.86 -39.33 25.68
N ILE A 742 -2.92 -40.28 25.62
CA ILE A 742 -2.79 -41.27 24.55
C ILE A 742 -2.76 -42.68 25.18
N GLU A 743 -3.55 -43.59 24.63
CA GLU A 743 -3.62 -44.99 25.06
C GLU A 743 -3.34 -45.92 23.87
N SER A 744 -2.58 -46.98 24.09
CA SER A 744 -2.38 -48.03 23.09
C SER A 744 -3.54 -49.02 23.09
N ARG A 745 -4.03 -49.40 21.91
CA ARG A 745 -5.11 -50.38 21.72
C ARG A 745 -4.54 -51.76 21.40
N GLN A 746 -5.36 -52.80 21.61
CA GLN A 746 -4.95 -54.20 21.38
C GLN A 746 -4.49 -54.50 19.94
N ASN A 747 -5.00 -53.78 18.95
CA ASN A 747 -4.62 -53.93 17.54
C ASN A 747 -3.38 -53.11 17.13
N GLY A 748 -2.71 -52.45 18.08
CA GLY A 748 -1.54 -51.60 17.82
C GLY A 748 -1.86 -50.15 17.44
N SER A 749 -3.13 -49.78 17.22
CA SER A 749 -3.53 -48.38 17.01
C SER A 749 -3.54 -47.57 18.30
N LEU A 750 -3.47 -46.24 18.19
CA LEU A 750 -3.44 -45.28 19.28
C LEU A 750 -4.79 -44.59 19.42
N SER A 751 -5.32 -44.55 20.64
CA SER A 751 -6.48 -43.76 21.01
C SER A 751 -6.02 -42.47 21.67
N ILE A 752 -6.29 -41.32 21.06
CA ILE A 752 -6.00 -40.00 21.64
C ILE A 752 -7.27 -39.40 22.23
N GLN A 753 -7.24 -39.13 23.55
CA GLN A 753 -8.29 -38.36 24.20
C GLN A 753 -8.03 -36.87 23.96
N CYS A 754 -9.03 -36.16 23.49
CA CYS A 754 -8.99 -34.74 23.19
C CYS A 754 -10.10 -34.00 23.94
N ILE A 755 -9.96 -32.67 24.03
CA ILE A 755 -10.95 -31.76 24.62
C ILE A 755 -11.22 -30.61 23.65
N ILE A 756 -12.48 -30.14 23.61
CA ILE A 756 -12.86 -28.97 22.81
C ILE A 756 -12.36 -27.71 23.51
N MET A 757 -11.83 -26.78 22.72
CA MET A 757 -11.32 -25.49 23.17
C MET A 757 -12.29 -24.37 22.78
N GLN A 758 -12.26 -23.27 23.51
CA GLN A 758 -12.87 -22.01 23.10
C GLN A 758 -11.85 -20.88 23.16
N LEU A 759 -12.05 -19.86 22.31
CA LEU A 759 -11.20 -18.68 22.30
C LEU A 759 -11.70 -17.64 23.30
N ASP A 760 -10.80 -17.16 24.13
CA ASP A 760 -11.01 -16.11 25.12
C ASP A 760 -10.34 -14.80 24.65
N GLU A 761 -10.15 -13.82 25.53
CA GLU A 761 -9.44 -12.57 25.26
C GLU A 761 -8.02 -12.80 24.72
N LYS A 762 -7.48 -11.76 24.05
CA LYS A 762 -6.12 -11.79 23.51
C LYS A 762 -5.09 -11.82 24.64
N ASP A 763 -4.03 -12.61 24.45
CA ASP A 763 -2.82 -12.60 25.28
C ASP A 763 -1.85 -11.46 24.89
N GLU A 764 -0.73 -11.35 25.60
CA GLU A 764 0.34 -10.36 25.34
C GLU A 764 0.96 -10.50 23.94
N SER A 765 0.80 -11.65 23.28
CA SER A 765 1.22 -11.84 21.88
C SER A 765 0.15 -11.40 20.87
N GLY A 766 -0.97 -10.85 21.33
CA GLY A 766 -2.11 -10.43 20.52
C GLY A 766 -2.98 -11.58 20.01
N ARG A 767 -2.72 -12.82 20.43
CA ARG A 767 -3.46 -14.02 20.02
C ARG A 767 -4.51 -14.37 21.06
N ARG A 768 -5.68 -14.83 20.63
CA ARG A 768 -6.73 -15.27 21.58
C ARG A 768 -6.23 -16.46 22.41
N LYS A 769 -6.43 -16.39 23.73
CA LYS A 769 -6.15 -17.51 24.63
C LYS A 769 -7.11 -18.65 24.29
N SER A 770 -6.62 -19.89 24.29
CA SER A 770 -7.46 -21.08 24.13
C SER A 770 -7.68 -21.71 25.50
N VAL A 771 -8.92 -21.84 25.93
CA VAL A 771 -9.29 -22.47 27.22
C VAL A 771 -10.15 -23.71 26.97
N PRO A 772 -9.98 -24.78 27.76
CA PRO A 772 -10.76 -26.01 27.59
C PRO A 772 -12.24 -25.80 27.97
N ILE A 773 -13.14 -26.42 27.22
CA ILE A 773 -14.55 -26.58 27.60
C ILE A 773 -14.65 -27.86 28.43
N ILE A 774 -14.85 -27.72 29.75
CA ILE A 774 -14.91 -28.86 30.68
C ILE A 774 -16.08 -29.78 30.31
N GLY A 775 -15.86 -31.10 30.31
CA GLY A 775 -16.89 -32.09 29.98
C GLY A 775 -17.08 -32.33 28.48
N SER A 776 -16.23 -31.75 27.63
CA SER A 776 -16.26 -31.91 26.18
C SER A 776 -15.26 -32.95 25.65
N GLU A 777 -14.80 -33.87 26.51
CA GLU A 777 -13.77 -34.84 26.13
C GLU A 777 -14.30 -35.91 25.19
N PHE A 778 -13.51 -36.25 24.16
CA PHE A 778 -13.82 -37.31 23.21
C PHE A 778 -12.55 -38.03 22.76
N LYS A 779 -12.70 -39.21 22.15
CA LYS A 779 -11.57 -40.03 21.68
C LYS A 779 -11.53 -40.07 20.15
N LEU A 780 -10.33 -39.95 19.60
CA LEU A 780 -10.02 -40.20 18.19
C LEU A 780 -9.02 -41.36 18.09
N ILE A 781 -9.02 -42.08 16.97
CA ILE A 781 -8.18 -43.27 16.75
C ILE A 781 -7.28 -43.03 15.54
N PHE A 782 -5.99 -43.30 15.70
CA PHE A 782 -4.97 -43.19 14.65
C PHE A 782 -3.94 -44.31 14.76
N ASP A 783 -3.30 -44.67 13.67
CA ASP A 783 -2.18 -45.62 13.69
C ASP A 783 -0.90 -44.96 14.19
N ASN A 784 -0.70 -43.67 13.88
CA ASN A 784 0.45 -42.90 14.30
C ASN A 784 0.06 -41.49 14.77
N ILE A 785 0.85 -40.92 15.68
CA ILE A 785 0.71 -39.56 16.16
C ILE A 785 2.05 -38.83 16.03
N ILE A 786 2.05 -37.68 15.37
CA ILE A 786 3.21 -36.79 15.23
C ILE A 786 2.98 -35.54 16.07
N THR A 787 3.83 -35.31 17.07
CA THR A 787 3.77 -34.11 17.91
C THR A 787 4.59 -32.99 17.25
N ALA A 788 4.05 -31.76 17.17
CA ALA A 788 4.68 -30.64 16.46
C ALA A 788 4.42 -29.29 17.16
N ILE A 789 4.67 -29.23 18.48
CA ILE A 789 4.31 -28.10 19.34
C ILE A 789 5.45 -27.10 19.61
N GLY A 790 6.57 -27.22 18.89
CA GLY A 790 7.71 -26.30 18.95
C GLY A 790 9.04 -26.97 19.32
N GLN A 791 10.07 -26.15 19.52
CA GLN A 791 11.45 -26.59 19.71
C GLN A 791 12.14 -25.85 20.89
N ASN A 792 13.20 -26.45 21.44
CA ASN A 792 14.05 -25.97 22.51
C ASN A 792 15.51 -25.93 22.05
N VAL A 793 16.28 -24.98 22.60
CA VAL A 793 17.72 -24.83 22.37
C VAL A 793 18.50 -25.70 23.37
N GLU A 794 19.62 -26.28 22.94
CA GLU A 794 20.56 -27.02 23.79
C GLU A 794 21.85 -26.20 23.95
N LEU A 795 22.10 -25.68 25.16
CA LEU A 795 23.23 -24.79 25.47
C LEU A 795 24.21 -25.37 26.50
N ASP A 796 24.21 -26.68 26.69
CA ASP A 796 25.05 -27.35 27.71
C ASP A 796 26.57 -27.16 27.47
N PHE A 797 26.97 -26.72 26.28
CA PHE A 797 28.37 -26.44 25.93
C PHE A 797 28.78 -24.97 26.20
N VAL A 798 27.85 -24.09 26.55
CA VAL A 798 28.15 -22.69 26.88
C VAL A 798 28.34 -22.56 28.39
N PRO A 799 29.45 -21.97 28.88
CA PRO A 799 29.63 -21.72 30.31
C PRO A 799 28.44 -20.97 30.92
N GLY A 800 27.88 -21.50 32.02
CA GLY A 800 26.68 -20.95 32.66
C GLY A 800 25.36 -21.25 31.95
N LYS A 801 25.37 -22.00 30.84
CA LYS A 801 24.21 -22.55 30.12
C LYS A 801 23.16 -21.53 29.67
N LYS A 802 23.57 -20.29 29.43
CA LYS A 802 22.71 -19.21 28.94
C LYS A 802 23.46 -18.38 27.91
N LEU A 803 22.75 -17.97 26.85
CA LEU A 803 23.21 -16.99 25.87
C LEU A 803 22.26 -15.80 25.94
N ILE A 804 22.74 -14.70 26.51
CA ILE A 804 22.01 -13.43 26.56
C ILE A 804 22.76 -12.48 25.63
N VAL A 805 22.07 -11.95 24.63
CA VAL A 805 22.66 -11.04 23.64
C VAL A 805 22.17 -9.62 23.81
N ASP A 806 23.04 -8.65 23.50
CA ASP A 806 22.62 -7.29 23.25
C ASP A 806 21.81 -7.24 21.93
N ASN A 807 20.62 -6.63 21.98
CA ASN A 807 19.69 -6.61 20.86
C ASN A 807 20.18 -5.82 19.63
N LYS A 808 21.19 -4.96 19.79
CA LYS A 808 21.78 -4.16 18.71
C LYS A 808 23.01 -4.85 18.11
N THR A 809 23.91 -5.35 18.95
CA THR A 809 25.20 -5.90 18.50
C THR A 809 25.18 -7.41 18.28
N ASN A 810 24.21 -8.12 18.87
CA ASN A 810 24.20 -9.58 19.02
C ASN A 810 25.41 -10.14 19.81
N GLU A 811 26.17 -9.28 20.51
CA GLU A 811 27.25 -9.72 21.39
C GLU A 811 26.65 -10.30 22.68
N THR A 812 27.21 -11.41 23.14
CA THR A 812 26.75 -12.09 24.35
C THR A 812 27.34 -11.45 25.61
N GLN A 813 26.97 -11.97 26.77
CA GLN A 813 27.64 -11.62 28.02
C GLN A 813 29.12 -12.04 28.09
N ILE A 814 29.59 -12.89 27.17
CA ILE A 814 30.98 -13.33 27.07
C ILE A 814 31.68 -12.44 26.02
N PRO A 815 32.75 -11.71 26.38
CA PRO A 815 33.44 -10.81 25.46
C PRO A 815 33.88 -11.51 24.17
N ASN A 816 33.66 -10.83 23.03
CA ASN A 816 33.96 -11.30 21.67
C ASN A 816 33.22 -12.57 21.22
N VAL A 817 32.22 -13.00 21.98
CA VAL A 817 31.31 -14.07 21.60
C VAL A 817 29.97 -13.47 21.20
N PHE A 818 29.51 -13.79 20.00
CA PHE A 818 28.24 -13.35 19.42
C PHE A 818 27.30 -14.55 19.24
N ALA A 819 25.99 -14.33 19.20
CA ALA A 819 25.03 -15.40 18.95
C ALA A 819 23.83 -14.92 18.13
N GLY A 820 23.22 -15.82 17.37
CA GLY A 820 22.13 -15.48 16.46
C GLY A 820 21.25 -16.66 16.03
N GLY A 821 20.12 -16.35 15.40
CA GLY A 821 19.14 -17.33 14.92
C GLY A 821 18.37 -18.00 16.04
N ASP A 822 17.89 -19.22 15.77
CA ASP A 822 17.01 -19.92 16.71
C ASP A 822 17.66 -20.20 18.08
N ALA A 823 19.00 -20.08 18.18
CA ALA A 823 19.73 -20.18 19.45
C ALA A 823 19.33 -19.08 20.45
N ILE A 824 18.91 -17.90 19.98
CA ILE A 824 18.48 -16.76 20.80
C ILE A 824 16.97 -16.53 20.76
N ARG A 825 16.31 -16.81 19.62
CA ARG A 825 14.87 -16.55 19.40
C ARG A 825 13.97 -17.74 19.73
N GLY A 826 14.52 -18.95 19.77
CA GLY A 826 13.74 -20.17 19.58
C GLY A 826 13.34 -20.35 18.11
N ALA A 827 12.56 -21.39 17.79
CA ALA A 827 12.14 -21.67 16.42
C ALA A 827 11.36 -20.49 15.81
N ASP A 828 11.98 -19.81 14.84
CA ASP A 828 11.47 -18.64 14.13
C ASP A 828 11.74 -18.79 12.61
N SER A 829 11.58 -17.70 11.84
CA SER A 829 11.84 -17.67 10.41
C SER A 829 13.32 -17.80 10.04
N LEU A 830 13.60 -18.57 8.99
CA LEU A 830 14.93 -18.74 8.40
C LEU A 830 15.60 -17.41 8.04
N ILE A 831 14.85 -16.46 7.48
CA ILE A 831 15.42 -15.17 7.04
C ILE A 831 15.85 -14.32 8.23
N ASN A 832 15.11 -14.38 9.34
CA ASN A 832 15.48 -13.71 10.59
C ASN A 832 16.78 -14.29 11.15
N ALA A 833 16.93 -15.61 11.11
CA ALA A 833 18.16 -16.26 11.56
C ALA A 833 19.38 -15.85 10.71
N MET A 834 19.23 -15.73 9.40
CA MET A 834 20.27 -15.18 8.52
C MET A 834 20.56 -13.70 8.84
N GLY A 835 19.52 -12.91 9.12
CA GLY A 835 19.65 -11.51 9.52
C GLY A 835 20.47 -11.32 10.79
N ASP A 836 20.28 -12.20 11.79
CA ASP A 836 21.12 -12.20 12.99
C ASP A 836 22.58 -12.51 12.66
N GLY A 837 22.83 -13.49 11.79
CA GLY A 837 24.18 -13.85 11.34
C GLY A 837 24.87 -12.70 10.60
N ARG A 838 24.16 -12.03 9.67
CA ARG A 838 24.65 -10.85 8.94
C ARG A 838 25.00 -9.72 9.92
N ARG A 839 24.07 -9.39 10.82
CA ARG A 839 24.26 -8.33 11.82
C ARG A 839 25.46 -8.62 12.74
N SER A 840 25.61 -9.87 13.18
CA SER A 840 26.77 -10.26 13.99
C SER A 840 28.08 -10.10 13.22
N ALA A 841 28.13 -10.51 11.95
CA ALA A 841 29.31 -10.31 11.11
C ALA A 841 29.64 -8.81 10.96
N GLU A 842 28.65 -7.96 10.64
CA GLU A 842 28.82 -6.51 10.52
C GLU A 842 29.39 -5.88 11.80
N ASN A 843 28.87 -6.27 12.98
CA ASN A 843 29.37 -5.80 14.27
C ASN A 843 30.79 -6.31 14.58
N ILE A 844 31.10 -7.58 14.28
CA ILE A 844 32.46 -8.14 14.43
C ILE A 844 33.43 -7.35 13.55
N ILE A 845 33.10 -7.13 12.28
CA ILE A 845 33.92 -6.37 11.33
C ILE A 845 34.16 -4.94 11.83
N GLN A 846 33.09 -4.26 12.27
CA GLN A 846 33.18 -2.91 12.80
C GLN A 846 34.05 -2.84 14.06
N LYS A 847 33.96 -3.83 14.94
CA LYS A 847 34.75 -3.94 16.18
C LYS A 847 36.22 -4.26 15.91
N ALA A 848 36.51 -5.07 14.89
CA ALA A 848 37.84 -5.61 14.65
C ALA A 848 38.73 -4.74 13.75
N VAL A 849 38.14 -4.01 12.80
CA VAL A 849 38.87 -3.31 11.73
C VAL A 849 38.72 -1.80 11.89
N GLU A 850 38.99 -1.23 13.08
CA GLU A 850 38.84 0.20 13.38
C GLU A 850 39.12 1.07 12.13
N ARG A 851 38.04 1.63 11.57
CA ARG A 851 37.94 2.37 10.29
C ARG A 851 38.01 1.53 9.00
N ARG A 852 36.82 1.20 8.48
CA ARG A 852 36.53 1.39 7.05
C ARG A 852 35.24 2.18 6.87
N GLN A 853 35.34 3.30 6.17
CA GLN A 853 34.19 3.91 5.53
C GLN A 853 33.72 2.94 4.44
N LEU A 854 32.58 2.29 4.65
CA LEU A 854 31.87 1.63 3.56
C LEU A 854 31.57 2.70 2.51
N THR A 855 32.27 2.64 1.38
CA THR A 855 31.92 3.43 0.21
C THR A 855 30.58 2.88 -0.27
N ILE A 856 29.49 3.58 0.10
CA ILE A 856 28.18 3.30 -0.48
C ILE A 856 28.31 3.76 -1.94
N GLU A 857 28.48 2.82 -2.86
CA GLU A 857 28.30 3.11 -4.28
C GLU A 857 26.90 3.70 -4.43
N LYS A 858 26.81 4.90 -5.01
CA LYS A 858 25.53 5.46 -5.39
C LYS A 858 24.93 4.51 -6.42
N ALA A 859 23.81 3.89 -6.10
CA ALA A 859 23.04 3.16 -7.09
C ALA A 859 22.61 4.15 -8.18
N ASP A 860 22.91 3.82 -9.44
CA ASP A 860 22.41 4.59 -10.57
C ASP A 860 20.87 4.59 -10.55
N GLN A 861 20.28 5.76 -10.81
CA GLN A 861 18.84 5.89 -10.96
C GLN A 861 18.39 5.07 -12.18
N LYS A 862 17.52 4.08 -11.97
CA LYS A 862 17.10 3.12 -13.00
C LYS A 862 15.93 3.64 -13.84
N LEU A 863 15.08 4.49 -13.26
CA LEU A 863 13.91 5.05 -13.95
C LEU A 863 13.96 6.56 -14.05
N SER A 864 13.63 7.08 -15.23
CA SER A 864 13.22 8.48 -15.37
C SER A 864 11.89 8.75 -14.63
N ARG A 865 11.60 10.01 -14.32
CA ARG A 865 10.32 10.40 -13.67
C ARG A 865 9.10 10.09 -14.54
N LEU A 866 9.23 10.22 -15.86
CA LEU A 866 8.17 9.87 -16.81
C LEU A 866 7.90 8.36 -16.80
N GLU A 867 8.94 7.52 -16.89
CA GLU A 867 8.78 6.07 -16.82
C GLU A 867 8.20 5.61 -15.49
N PHE A 868 8.61 6.25 -14.40
CA PHE A 868 8.02 6.01 -13.08
C PHE A 868 6.52 6.34 -13.08
N GLN A 869 6.08 7.50 -13.58
CA GLN A 869 4.65 7.83 -13.67
C GLN A 869 3.88 6.89 -14.59
N LYS A 870 4.46 6.46 -15.73
CA LYS A 870 3.85 5.44 -16.61
C LYS A 870 3.59 4.13 -15.87
N LYS A 871 4.50 3.72 -14.98
CA LYS A 871 4.29 2.55 -14.11
C LYS A 871 3.22 2.80 -13.05
N LEU A 872 3.21 3.97 -12.40
CA LEU A 872 2.19 4.31 -11.39
C LEU A 872 0.77 4.32 -11.97
N ALA A 873 0.63 4.78 -13.21
CA ALA A 873 -0.66 4.89 -13.91
C ALA A 873 -1.37 3.54 -14.14
N ARG A 874 -0.67 2.41 -13.98
CA ARG A 874 -1.17 1.07 -14.38
C ARG A 874 -1.19 0.04 -13.27
N ARG A 875 -2.28 -0.73 -13.21
CA ARG A 875 -2.44 -1.95 -12.43
C ARG A 875 -2.15 -3.10 -13.38
N GLU A 876 -1.22 -3.94 -13.00
CA GLU A 876 -0.72 -5.05 -13.81
C GLU A 876 -0.66 -6.26 -12.89
N PHE A 877 -1.60 -7.19 -13.03
CA PHE A 877 -1.59 -8.41 -12.23
C PHE A 877 -0.49 -9.35 -12.70
N GLY A 878 0.35 -9.79 -11.76
CA GLY A 878 1.36 -10.81 -12.01
C GLY A 878 0.75 -12.20 -12.11
N ILE A 879 1.54 -13.13 -12.62
CA ILE A 879 1.17 -14.54 -12.67
C ILE A 879 1.04 -15.12 -11.25
N SER A 880 0.21 -16.15 -11.10
CA SER A 880 0.26 -17.01 -9.91
C SER A 880 1.58 -17.79 -9.91
N LEU A 881 2.10 -18.09 -8.71
CA LEU A 881 3.25 -18.96 -8.59
C LEU A 881 2.91 -20.32 -9.23
N PRO A 882 3.71 -20.82 -10.20
CA PRO A 882 3.45 -22.11 -10.79
C PRO A 882 3.39 -23.21 -9.71
N GLU A 883 2.47 -24.14 -9.90
CA GLU A 883 2.25 -25.29 -9.03
C GLU A 883 2.03 -26.53 -9.89
N ILE A 884 2.51 -27.69 -9.43
CA ILE A 884 2.12 -28.97 -10.01
C ILE A 884 0.66 -29.31 -9.65
N GLU A 885 0.04 -30.13 -10.48
CA GLU A 885 -1.34 -30.61 -10.29
C GLU A 885 -1.49 -31.33 -8.95
N ILE A 886 -2.66 -31.17 -8.31
CA ILE A 886 -2.93 -31.67 -6.95
C ILE A 886 -2.67 -33.19 -6.87
N GLU A 887 -3.04 -33.95 -7.89
CA GLU A 887 -2.88 -35.40 -7.95
C GLU A 887 -1.41 -35.83 -7.97
N GLN A 888 -0.51 -34.96 -8.44
CA GLN A 888 0.94 -35.19 -8.50
C GLN A 888 1.63 -34.80 -7.19
N ARG A 889 1.00 -34.00 -6.32
CA ARG A 889 1.55 -33.57 -5.02
C ARG A 889 1.70 -34.71 -4.02
N ILE A 890 1.20 -35.91 -4.32
CA ILE A 890 1.47 -37.11 -3.51
C ILE A 890 2.92 -37.61 -3.65
N SER A 891 3.64 -37.15 -4.69
CA SER A 891 5.07 -37.40 -4.87
C SER A 891 5.92 -36.49 -3.97
N PHE A 892 7.24 -36.72 -3.98
CA PHE A 892 8.22 -35.84 -3.36
C PHE A 892 8.81 -34.82 -4.36
N ASP A 893 8.20 -34.66 -5.54
CA ASP A 893 8.61 -33.68 -6.53
C ASP A 893 8.36 -32.25 -6.01
N LEU A 894 9.13 -31.29 -6.53
CA LEU A 894 8.98 -29.89 -6.15
C LEU A 894 7.59 -29.39 -6.52
N VAL A 895 6.82 -28.94 -5.51
CA VAL A 895 5.44 -28.49 -5.72
C VAL A 895 5.38 -27.24 -6.57
N HIS A 896 6.34 -26.34 -6.40
CA HIS A 896 6.49 -25.15 -7.22
C HIS A 896 7.65 -25.38 -8.19
N PRO A 897 7.43 -25.43 -9.51
CA PRO A 897 8.52 -25.42 -10.47
C PRO A 897 9.15 -24.02 -10.58
N VAL A 898 10.33 -23.97 -11.20
CA VAL A 898 11.04 -22.72 -11.51
C VAL A 898 10.29 -21.97 -12.61
N LEU A 899 10.25 -20.64 -12.52
CA LEU A 899 9.70 -19.81 -13.61
C LEU A 899 10.46 -20.03 -14.92
N ASP A 900 9.77 -19.88 -16.04
CA ASP A 900 10.44 -19.65 -17.31
C ASP A 900 10.99 -18.21 -17.38
N GLU A 901 11.80 -17.94 -18.40
CA GLU A 901 12.49 -16.66 -18.56
C GLU A 901 11.52 -15.51 -18.84
N ASP A 902 10.54 -15.71 -19.72
CA ASP A 902 9.56 -14.67 -20.09
C ASP A 902 8.69 -14.29 -18.89
N ALA A 903 8.22 -15.29 -18.13
CA ALA A 903 7.51 -15.10 -16.88
C ALA A 903 8.33 -14.32 -15.86
N ALA A 904 9.61 -14.68 -15.66
CA ALA A 904 10.50 -13.99 -14.72
C ALA A 904 10.79 -12.54 -15.15
N VAL A 905 11.02 -12.29 -16.44
CA VAL A 905 11.26 -10.95 -16.99
C VAL A 905 10.01 -10.07 -16.83
N LYS A 906 8.83 -10.55 -17.25
CA LYS A 906 7.56 -9.81 -17.13
C LYS A 906 7.23 -9.50 -15.68
N GLU A 907 7.40 -10.47 -14.80
CA GLU A 907 7.15 -10.28 -13.37
C GLU A 907 8.14 -9.27 -12.75
N ALA A 908 9.41 -9.30 -13.15
CA ALA A 908 10.41 -8.33 -12.69
C ALA A 908 10.13 -6.91 -13.21
N GLN A 909 9.64 -6.77 -14.45
CA GLN A 909 9.28 -5.48 -15.06
C GLN A 909 8.18 -4.75 -14.29
N ARG A 910 7.32 -5.47 -13.54
CA ARG A 910 6.31 -4.87 -12.68
C ARG A 910 6.92 -4.07 -11.53
N CYS A 911 8.19 -4.28 -11.14
CA CYS A 911 8.79 -3.56 -10.02
C CYS A 911 8.68 -2.01 -10.18
N LEU A 912 8.29 -1.33 -9.10
CA LEU A 912 8.15 0.14 -9.05
C LEU A 912 9.45 0.87 -8.71
N TYR A 913 10.52 0.13 -8.36
CA TYR A 913 11.82 0.68 -7.97
C TYR A 913 11.72 1.75 -6.87
N CYS A 914 11.01 1.42 -5.78
CA CYS A 914 10.72 2.34 -4.66
C CYS A 914 11.96 2.90 -3.94
N ASN A 915 13.16 2.37 -4.22
CA ASN A 915 14.45 2.86 -3.74
C ASN A 915 15.01 4.04 -4.58
N ASP A 916 14.47 4.29 -5.78
CA ASP A 916 14.89 5.37 -6.67
C ASP A 916 13.99 6.61 -6.49
N ILE A 917 12.67 6.39 -6.54
CA ILE A 917 11.65 7.42 -6.35
C ILE A 917 10.54 6.85 -5.47
N CYS A 918 10.14 7.58 -4.43
CA CYS A 918 8.99 7.22 -3.60
C CYS A 918 7.70 7.80 -4.19
N ASN A 919 7.47 9.12 -4.08
CA ASN A 919 6.30 9.87 -4.60
C ASN A 919 4.91 9.23 -4.37
N ILE A 920 4.78 8.25 -3.47
CA ILE A 920 3.49 7.61 -3.18
C ILE A 920 2.53 8.66 -2.64
N CYS A 921 2.96 9.48 -1.67
CA CYS A 921 2.13 10.55 -1.10
C CYS A 921 1.75 11.65 -2.09
N VAL A 922 2.55 11.86 -3.15
CA VAL A 922 2.24 12.76 -4.28
C VAL A 922 1.13 12.13 -5.11
N SER A 923 1.26 10.85 -5.46
CA SER A 923 0.30 10.15 -6.33
C SER A 923 -1.09 9.96 -5.70
N VAL A 924 -1.19 9.82 -4.38
CA VAL A 924 -2.45 9.56 -3.66
C VAL A 924 -3.07 10.82 -3.05
N CYS A 925 -2.41 11.98 -3.12
CA CYS A 925 -2.96 13.20 -2.56
C CYS A 925 -4.08 13.71 -3.47
N PRO A 926 -5.36 13.65 -3.04
CA PRO A 926 -6.44 14.07 -3.93
C PRO A 926 -6.34 15.56 -4.28
N ASN A 927 -5.80 16.36 -3.35
CA ASN A 927 -5.71 17.81 -3.46
C ASN A 927 -4.39 18.31 -4.10
N PHE A 928 -3.47 17.43 -4.51
CA PHE A 928 -2.11 17.81 -4.95
C PHE A 928 -1.31 18.66 -3.95
N ALA A 929 -1.57 18.49 -2.65
CA ALA A 929 -0.78 19.17 -1.62
C ALA A 929 0.66 18.68 -1.57
N ASN A 930 0.92 17.38 -1.79
CA ASN A 930 2.29 16.88 -1.81
C ASN A 930 2.92 17.09 -3.19
N ILE A 931 4.07 17.77 -3.24
CA ILE A 931 4.82 18.02 -4.49
C ILE A 931 6.19 17.38 -4.39
N GLY A 932 6.52 16.53 -5.36
CA GLY A 932 7.84 15.92 -5.50
C GLY A 932 8.75 16.76 -6.41
N PHE A 933 9.98 17.03 -5.99
CA PHE A 933 10.94 17.87 -6.72
C PHE A 933 12.37 17.31 -6.59
N LYS A 934 13.27 17.78 -7.45
CA LYS A 934 14.68 17.38 -7.44
C LYS A 934 15.48 18.46 -6.72
N VAL A 935 16.44 18.04 -5.90
CA VAL A 935 17.36 18.91 -5.17
C VAL A 935 18.78 18.41 -5.33
N ASP A 936 19.73 19.31 -5.10
CA ASP A 936 21.09 18.92 -4.83
C ASP A 936 21.23 18.39 -3.40
N THR A 937 22.12 17.41 -3.22
CA THR A 937 22.43 16.90 -1.88
C THR A 937 23.12 17.99 -1.06
N ALA A 938 22.73 18.14 0.20
CA ALA A 938 23.27 19.18 1.08
C ALA A 938 24.09 18.59 2.24
N ASN A 939 25.12 19.32 2.65
CA ASN A 939 25.93 19.06 3.83
C ASN A 939 26.36 20.39 4.44
N ILE A 940 25.46 21.03 5.18
CA ILE A 940 25.60 22.41 5.67
C ILE A 940 25.96 22.39 7.15
N PRO A 941 26.99 23.12 7.62
CA PRO A 941 27.33 23.16 9.05
C PRO A 941 26.20 23.77 9.89
N ILE A 942 25.90 23.15 11.03
CA ILE A 942 25.02 23.70 12.06
C ILE A 942 25.88 24.33 13.15
N TYR A 943 25.69 25.62 13.36
CA TYR A 943 26.40 26.39 14.37
C TYR A 943 25.57 26.50 15.66
N ILE A 944 26.23 26.26 16.79
CA ILE A 944 25.76 26.71 18.11
C ILE A 944 26.58 27.94 18.47
N VAL A 945 25.88 29.03 18.79
CA VAL A 945 26.52 30.28 19.17
C VAL A 945 26.13 30.63 20.59
N SER A 946 27.14 30.79 21.44
CA SER A 946 26.96 31.10 22.87
C SER A 946 27.60 32.44 23.21
N LYS A 947 26.93 33.22 24.07
CA LYS A 947 27.40 34.53 24.58
C LYS A 947 27.66 34.42 26.08
N ASN A 948 28.88 34.76 26.51
CA ASN A 948 29.26 34.88 27.92
C ASN A 948 29.92 36.24 28.16
N GLY A 949 29.14 37.19 28.68
CA GLY A 949 29.54 38.61 28.72
C GLY A 949 29.67 39.18 27.30
N GLU A 950 30.80 39.82 27.01
CA GLU A 950 31.12 40.32 25.66
C GLU A 950 31.67 39.25 24.72
N LYS A 951 32.04 38.07 25.24
CA LYS A 951 32.67 37.00 24.45
C LYS A 951 31.62 36.13 23.78
N VAL A 952 31.67 36.06 22.45
CA VAL A 952 30.88 35.13 21.63
C VAL A 952 31.75 33.94 21.24
N THR A 953 31.21 32.72 21.42
CA THR A 953 31.84 31.47 20.99
C THR A 953 30.96 30.77 19.98
N ILE A 954 31.54 30.35 18.85
CA ILE A 954 30.85 29.60 17.80
C ILE A 954 31.42 28.18 17.78
N LYS A 955 30.55 27.18 17.85
CA LYS A 955 30.91 25.78 17.73
C LYS A 955 30.08 25.15 16.62
N THR A 956 30.74 24.36 15.75
CA THR A 956 30.02 23.49 14.83
C THR A 956 29.56 22.24 15.59
N GLU A 957 28.26 22.01 15.66
CA GLU A 957 27.69 20.84 16.35
C GLU A 957 27.81 19.58 15.48
N ARG A 958 27.22 19.66 14.28
CA ARG A 958 27.15 18.64 13.25
C ARG A 958 26.76 19.32 11.93
N ASN A 959 26.57 18.54 10.88
CA ASN A 959 26.05 19.08 9.61
C ASN A 959 24.57 18.69 9.43
N PHE A 960 23.78 19.62 8.91
CA PHE A 960 22.50 19.35 8.27
C PHE A 960 22.77 18.63 6.95
N SER A 961 22.29 17.38 6.82
CA SER A 961 22.60 16.53 5.67
C SER A 961 21.34 16.06 4.95
N VAL A 962 21.28 16.33 3.65
CA VAL A 962 20.26 15.81 2.74
C VAL A 962 20.97 14.94 1.71
N LYS A 963 20.78 13.61 1.80
CA LYS A 963 21.48 12.63 0.96
C LYS A 963 20.67 12.20 -0.27
N GLN A 964 19.35 12.38 -0.23
CA GLN A 964 18.44 12.02 -1.32
C GLN A 964 18.18 13.23 -2.21
N SER A 965 18.36 13.08 -3.51
CA SER A 965 18.11 14.14 -4.50
C SER A 965 16.64 14.32 -4.86
N ASN A 966 15.78 13.35 -4.55
CA ASN A 966 14.34 13.47 -4.75
C ASN A 966 13.71 13.80 -3.39
N GLN A 967 12.99 14.92 -3.31
CA GLN A 967 12.38 15.41 -2.07
C GLN A 967 10.92 15.72 -2.27
N ILE A 968 10.19 15.84 -1.15
CA ILE A 968 8.75 16.09 -1.14
C ILE A 968 8.47 17.21 -0.14
N ILE A 969 7.73 18.22 -0.59
CA ILE A 969 7.13 19.25 0.27
C ILE A 969 5.60 19.12 0.26
N THR A 970 4.97 19.74 1.25
CA THR A 970 3.51 19.87 1.33
C THR A 970 3.12 21.32 1.11
N ILE A 971 2.17 21.59 0.22
CA ILE A 971 1.52 22.88 0.08
C ILE A 971 0.36 22.93 1.07
N GLY A 972 0.55 23.70 2.14
CA GLY A 972 -0.42 23.87 3.23
C GLY A 972 -1.77 24.37 2.72
N ASN A 973 -1.78 25.25 1.70
CA ASN A 973 -3.02 25.74 1.08
C ASN A 973 -3.95 24.62 0.59
N PHE A 974 -3.41 23.48 0.18
CA PHE A 974 -4.20 22.39 -0.39
C PHE A 974 -4.36 21.21 0.58
N CYS A 975 -3.71 21.26 1.74
CA CYS A 975 -3.67 20.16 2.70
C CYS A 975 -4.75 20.31 3.77
N ASN A 976 -5.81 19.52 3.67
CA ASN A 976 -6.87 19.45 4.69
C ASN A 976 -6.69 18.30 5.70
N GLU A 977 -5.46 17.81 5.85
CA GLU A 977 -5.11 16.68 6.71
C GLU A 977 -5.98 15.41 6.54
N CYS A 978 -6.52 15.16 5.33
CA CYS A 978 -7.44 14.02 5.09
C CYS A 978 -6.87 12.64 5.48
N GLY A 979 -5.54 12.50 5.56
CA GLY A 979 -4.87 11.29 6.01
C GLY A 979 -4.56 10.27 4.92
N ASN A 980 -5.10 10.42 3.71
CA ASN A 980 -4.92 9.43 2.64
C ASN A 980 -3.45 9.12 2.32
N CYS A 981 -2.58 10.14 2.37
CA CYS A 981 -1.14 9.94 2.17
C CYS A 981 -0.45 9.15 3.30
N ASN A 982 -1.02 9.14 4.51
CA ASN A 982 -0.53 8.32 5.61
C ASN A 982 -0.81 6.84 5.36
N THR A 983 -2.03 6.49 4.91
CA THR A 983 -2.44 5.11 4.61
C THR A 983 -1.43 4.38 3.73
N PHE A 984 -0.98 5.03 2.65
CA PHE A 984 -0.09 4.40 1.66
C PHE A 984 1.40 4.62 1.91
N CYS A 985 1.78 5.51 2.83
CA CYS A 985 3.18 5.80 3.11
C CYS A 985 3.85 4.58 3.79
N PRO A 986 4.93 4.00 3.24
CA PRO A 986 5.56 2.80 3.80
C PRO A 986 6.36 3.04 5.08
N THR A 987 6.69 4.28 5.41
CA THR A 987 7.41 4.62 6.65
C THR A 987 6.44 4.87 7.80
N ASN A 988 6.88 4.59 9.02
CA ASN A 988 6.17 4.93 10.24
C ASN A 988 6.13 6.46 10.43
N GLY A 989 4.95 7.05 10.23
CA GLY A 989 4.74 8.50 10.21
C GLY A 989 3.80 8.93 9.09
N ALA A 990 3.40 10.20 9.09
CA ALA A 990 2.41 10.76 8.18
C ALA A 990 3.03 11.90 7.34
N PRO A 991 3.06 11.79 6.00
CA PRO A 991 3.66 12.81 5.14
C PRO A 991 3.15 14.23 5.40
N TYR A 992 1.83 14.39 5.54
CA TYR A 992 1.20 15.70 5.79
C TYR A 992 1.62 16.36 7.13
N LYS A 993 2.17 15.59 8.09
CA LYS A 993 2.67 16.12 9.37
C LYS A 993 4.18 16.29 9.41
N THR A 994 4.93 15.51 8.62
CA THR A 994 6.39 15.40 8.72
C THR A 994 7.13 16.15 7.61
N LYS A 995 6.52 16.31 6.43
CA LYS A 995 7.17 17.01 5.32
C LYS A 995 7.13 18.53 5.51
N PRO A 996 8.15 19.28 5.06
CA PRO A 996 8.15 20.73 5.12
C PRO A 996 6.90 21.30 4.45
N MET A 997 6.17 22.14 5.17
CA MET A 997 4.87 22.66 4.75
C MET A 997 4.99 24.12 4.33
N PHE A 998 4.56 24.44 3.12
CA PHE A 998 4.65 25.76 2.52
C PHE A 998 3.28 26.36 2.26
N TYR A 999 3.14 27.64 2.59
CA TYR A 999 1.97 28.44 2.27
C TYR A 999 2.26 29.37 1.09
N LEU A 1000 1.25 29.59 0.26
CA LEU A 1000 1.36 30.31 -1.01
C LEU A 1000 0.92 31.76 -0.92
N THR A 1001 0.31 32.18 0.19
CA THR A 1001 -0.11 33.56 0.47
C THR A 1001 0.24 33.91 1.92
N GLU A 1002 0.57 35.18 2.17
CA GLU A 1002 0.87 35.69 3.51
C GLU A 1002 -0.31 35.48 4.46
N THR A 1003 -1.55 35.70 3.98
CA THR A 1003 -2.77 35.43 4.76
C THR A 1003 -2.86 33.98 5.23
N SER A 1004 -2.60 33.00 4.36
CA SER A 1004 -2.64 31.59 4.77
C SER A 1004 -1.50 31.23 5.73
N PHE A 1005 -0.32 31.82 5.58
CA PHE A 1005 0.80 31.66 6.50
C PHE A 1005 0.52 32.25 7.89
N ASP A 1006 -0.10 33.43 7.95
CA ASP A 1006 -0.37 34.14 9.20
C ASP A 1006 -1.43 33.45 10.06
N GLN A 1007 -2.41 32.80 9.43
CA GLN A 1007 -3.46 32.04 10.12
C GLN A 1007 -2.97 30.71 10.70
N GLU A 1008 -1.76 30.30 10.36
CA GLU A 1008 -1.23 28.98 10.66
C GLU A 1008 -0.16 29.02 11.75
N ASN A 1009 -0.05 27.94 12.51
CA ASN A 1009 0.91 27.87 13.61
C ASN A 1009 2.28 27.40 13.17
N ILE A 1010 2.39 26.70 12.04
CA ILE A 1010 3.67 26.14 11.60
C ILE A 1010 3.74 26.05 10.09
N GLY A 1011 4.89 26.41 9.54
CA GLY A 1011 5.21 26.23 8.13
C GLY A 1011 6.09 27.35 7.58
N TYR A 1012 6.25 27.33 6.26
CA TYR A 1012 7.11 28.23 5.52
C TYR A 1012 6.30 29.12 4.58
N PHE A 1013 6.80 30.33 4.33
CA PHE A 1013 6.29 31.22 3.29
C PHE A 1013 7.46 31.81 2.52
N TYR A 1014 7.42 31.67 1.19
CA TYR A 1014 8.50 32.10 0.30
C TYR A 1014 8.00 33.14 -0.71
N VAL A 1015 8.65 34.30 -0.73
CA VAL A 1015 8.37 35.40 -1.66
C VAL A 1015 9.62 36.27 -1.81
N ASP A 1016 9.91 36.74 -3.03
CA ASP A 1016 10.99 37.70 -3.33
C ASP A 1016 12.34 37.37 -2.65
N ASP A 1017 12.81 36.13 -2.80
CA ASP A 1017 14.08 35.63 -2.22
C ASP A 1017 14.15 35.72 -0.67
N VAL A 1018 12.98 35.79 -0.03
CA VAL A 1018 12.81 35.74 1.43
C VAL A 1018 12.01 34.51 1.80
N LEU A 1019 12.61 33.65 2.62
CA LEU A 1019 11.95 32.53 3.26
C LEU A 1019 11.62 32.89 4.71
N LYS A 1020 10.33 32.89 5.07
CA LYS A 1020 9.86 32.96 6.46
C LYS A 1020 9.54 31.56 6.96
N TYR A 1021 9.85 31.28 8.21
CA TYR A 1021 9.45 30.07 8.93
C TYR A 1021 8.72 30.47 10.21
N LYS A 1022 7.54 29.91 10.43
CA LYS A 1022 6.74 30.13 11.64
C LYS A 1022 6.68 28.87 12.46
N ASN A 1023 6.82 29.02 13.78
CA ASN A 1023 6.57 27.97 14.75
C ASN A 1023 5.91 28.56 16.01
N ASN A 1024 4.60 28.40 16.10
CA ASN A 1024 3.69 29.10 17.00
C ASN A 1024 3.88 30.62 16.87
N ASP A 1025 4.28 31.28 17.95
CA ASP A 1025 4.41 32.74 18.01
C ASP A 1025 5.76 33.25 17.48
N SER A 1026 6.72 32.37 17.20
CA SER A 1026 8.04 32.78 16.69
C SER A 1026 8.10 32.74 15.16
N ILE A 1027 8.67 33.80 14.58
CA ILE A 1027 8.92 33.91 13.14
C ILE A 1027 10.42 34.10 12.93
N GLU A 1028 10.98 33.18 12.16
CA GLU A 1028 12.34 33.23 11.65
C GLU A 1028 12.33 33.59 10.17
N LYS A 1029 13.35 34.28 9.70
CA LYS A 1029 13.45 34.77 8.33
C LYS A 1029 14.85 34.54 7.79
N LEU A 1030 14.96 34.04 6.57
CA LEU A 1030 16.20 33.94 5.81
C LEU A 1030 16.02 34.71 4.51
N SER A 1031 16.81 35.77 4.31
CA SER A 1031 16.82 36.54 3.06
C SER A 1031 18.07 36.23 2.27
N PHE A 1032 17.92 35.89 0.99
CA PHE A 1032 19.04 35.83 0.07
C PHE A 1032 19.29 37.24 -0.50
N LYS A 1033 20.53 37.71 -0.38
CA LYS A 1033 21.03 38.94 -1.02
C LYS A 1033 22.23 38.54 -1.87
N GLU A 1034 22.52 39.30 -2.93
CA GLU A 1034 23.52 39.00 -3.98
C GLU A 1034 24.52 37.87 -3.65
N ASN A 1035 25.37 38.04 -2.63
CA ASN A 1035 26.39 37.05 -2.26
C ASN A 1035 26.29 36.49 -0.82
N TYR A 1036 25.20 36.73 -0.07
CA TYR A 1036 25.10 36.29 1.33
C TYR A 1036 23.64 36.06 1.77
N PHE A 1037 23.48 35.20 2.78
CA PHE A 1037 22.21 35.02 3.48
C PHE A 1037 22.18 35.86 4.75
N VAL A 1038 21.01 36.44 5.06
CA VAL A 1038 20.73 37.08 6.35
C VAL A 1038 19.63 36.30 7.05
N TYR A 1039 19.96 35.69 8.18
CA TYR A 1039 19.04 35.00 9.05
C TYR A 1039 18.64 35.90 10.21
N GLU A 1040 17.34 36.03 10.48
CA GLU A 1040 16.77 36.83 11.55
C GLU A 1040 15.79 35.97 12.36
N SER A 1041 15.92 35.94 13.68
CA SER A 1041 14.94 35.35 14.61
C SER A 1041 14.66 36.32 15.77
N ASP A 1042 13.78 35.98 16.71
CA ASP A 1042 13.56 36.79 17.92
C ASP A 1042 14.82 36.90 18.81
N LEU A 1043 15.76 35.97 18.64
CA LEU A 1043 16.96 35.86 19.48
C LEU A 1043 18.19 36.50 18.83
N ILE A 1044 18.32 36.44 17.51
CA ILE A 1044 19.57 36.75 16.82
C ILE A 1044 19.37 37.26 15.39
N SER A 1045 20.39 37.94 14.87
CA SER A 1045 20.62 38.20 13.44
C SER A 1045 21.98 37.64 13.06
N ALA A 1046 22.06 36.88 11.98
CA ALA A 1046 23.29 36.21 11.53
C ALA A 1046 23.47 36.32 10.02
N LYS A 1047 24.71 36.52 9.58
CA LYS A 1047 25.08 36.63 8.17
C LYS A 1047 25.94 35.45 7.73
N PHE A 1048 25.54 34.77 6.66
CA PHE A 1048 26.23 33.61 6.12
C PHE A 1048 26.71 33.85 4.69
N GLY A 1049 27.86 33.29 4.33
CA GLY A 1049 28.27 33.18 2.93
C GLY A 1049 27.24 32.40 2.10
N SER A 1050 27.01 32.82 0.85
CA SER A 1050 26.04 32.16 -0.03
C SER A 1050 26.51 30.77 -0.49
N ASP A 1051 27.81 30.60 -0.76
CA ASP A 1051 28.36 29.35 -1.29
C ASP A 1051 28.65 28.31 -0.20
N ASP A 1052 29.38 28.71 0.83
CA ASP A 1052 29.93 27.83 1.88
C ASP A 1052 29.10 27.78 3.16
N PHE A 1053 28.12 28.69 3.29
CA PHE A 1053 27.33 28.91 4.50
C PHE A 1053 28.19 29.20 5.74
N LEU A 1054 29.38 29.78 5.58
CA LEU A 1054 30.21 30.19 6.71
C LEU A 1054 29.61 31.41 7.41
N LEU A 1055 29.49 31.32 8.72
CA LEU A 1055 29.03 32.42 9.57
C LEU A 1055 30.07 33.55 9.58
N SER A 1056 29.67 34.73 9.13
CA SER A 1056 30.53 35.91 8.93
C SER A 1056 30.24 37.06 9.90
N ASP A 1057 28.99 37.19 10.34
CA ASP A 1057 28.58 38.23 11.29
C ASP A 1057 27.41 37.72 12.15
N ILE A 1058 27.32 38.19 13.39
CA ILE A 1058 26.31 37.76 14.35
C ILE A 1058 25.99 38.83 15.40
N GLN A 1059 24.70 39.08 15.61
CA GLN A 1059 24.18 40.06 16.56
C GLN A 1059 23.05 39.45 17.40
N PHE A 1060 23.23 39.41 18.73
CA PHE A 1060 22.19 39.01 19.67
C PHE A 1060 21.18 40.14 19.87
N LYS A 1061 19.89 39.82 19.89
CA LYS A 1061 18.80 40.81 20.08
C LYS A 1061 18.54 41.16 21.55
N SER A 1062 19.03 40.34 22.49
CA SER A 1062 18.93 40.60 23.93
C SER A 1062 20.13 40.00 24.67
N ASP A 1063 20.56 40.67 25.75
CA ASP A 1063 21.63 40.17 26.63
C ASP A 1063 21.24 38.95 27.48
N SER A 1064 19.94 38.64 27.56
CA SER A 1064 19.44 37.45 28.24
C SER A 1064 19.70 36.15 27.46
N VAL A 1065 19.97 36.25 26.15
CA VAL A 1065 20.19 35.10 25.27
C VAL A 1065 21.62 34.60 25.46
N LYS A 1066 21.75 33.39 26.02
CA LYS A 1066 23.06 32.77 26.29
C LYS A 1066 23.54 31.85 25.20
N GLU A 1067 22.63 31.18 24.49
CA GLU A 1067 22.96 30.18 23.48
C GLU A 1067 21.84 30.05 22.45
N VAL A 1068 22.20 29.92 21.17
CA VAL A 1068 21.27 29.72 20.05
C VAL A 1068 21.82 28.62 19.13
N ASN A 1069 20.98 27.65 18.78
CA ASN A 1069 21.27 26.64 17.76
C ASN A 1069 20.72 27.12 16.40
N LEU A 1070 21.56 27.21 15.38
CA LEU A 1070 21.22 27.72 14.05
C LEU A 1070 20.81 26.61 13.06
N HIS A 1071 20.21 25.52 13.56
CA HIS A 1071 19.68 24.43 12.74
C HIS A 1071 18.70 24.93 11.66
N ASN A 1072 17.73 25.76 12.06
CA ASN A 1072 16.71 26.27 11.13
C ASN A 1072 17.33 27.14 10.03
N ALA A 1073 18.37 27.92 10.34
CA ALA A 1073 19.09 28.69 9.32
C ALA A 1073 19.70 27.78 8.24
N ALA A 1074 20.32 26.66 8.64
CA ALA A 1074 20.88 25.68 7.71
C ALA A 1074 19.80 24.98 6.87
N GLU A 1075 18.68 24.61 7.48
CA GLU A 1075 17.54 24.02 6.79
C GLU A 1075 16.88 25.00 5.81
N MET A 1076 16.63 26.24 6.24
CA MET A 1076 16.10 27.32 5.39
C MET A 1076 17.03 27.63 4.22
N CYS A 1077 18.35 27.58 4.42
CA CYS A 1077 19.34 27.74 3.36
C CYS A 1077 19.24 26.62 2.31
N PHE A 1078 19.09 25.38 2.76
CA PHE A 1078 18.83 24.26 1.85
C PHE A 1078 17.53 24.46 1.07
N LEU A 1079 16.44 24.84 1.75
CA LEU A 1079 15.14 25.04 1.11
C LEU A 1079 15.19 26.18 0.10
N ILE A 1080 15.63 27.38 0.48
CA ILE A 1080 15.64 28.57 -0.39
C ILE A 1080 16.46 28.35 -1.67
N LYS A 1081 17.61 27.67 -1.59
CA LYS A 1081 18.44 27.31 -2.75
C LYS A 1081 17.75 26.38 -3.75
N ASN A 1082 16.74 25.63 -3.31
CA ASN A 1082 16.03 24.65 -4.14
C ASN A 1082 14.57 25.03 -4.46
N LEU A 1083 13.98 26.00 -3.74
CA LEU A 1083 12.58 26.43 -3.94
C LEU A 1083 12.36 27.14 -5.27
N ALA A 1084 13.36 27.91 -5.73
CA ALA A 1084 13.30 28.64 -6.99
C ALA A 1084 13.05 27.72 -8.20
N GLU A 1085 13.38 26.42 -8.11
CA GLU A 1085 13.13 25.45 -9.18
C GLU A 1085 11.69 24.91 -9.22
N ILE A 1086 10.89 25.14 -8.19
CA ILE A 1086 9.52 24.61 -8.10
C ILE A 1086 8.53 25.62 -8.69
N SER A 1087 7.86 25.24 -9.77
CA SER A 1087 7.02 26.13 -10.59
C SER A 1087 5.86 26.83 -9.87
N ILE A 1088 5.39 26.33 -8.73
CA ILE A 1088 4.31 26.95 -7.95
C ILE A 1088 4.76 28.20 -7.16
N PHE A 1089 6.08 28.35 -6.96
CA PHE A 1089 6.70 29.52 -6.32
C PHE A 1089 7.25 30.53 -7.35
N LYS A 1090 7.27 30.18 -8.64
CA LYS A 1090 7.56 31.09 -9.77
C LYS A 1090 6.29 31.84 -10.16
#